data_AF-H6RUS0-F1
#
_entry.id   AF-H6RUS0-F1
#
_cell.length_a   1.000
_cell.length_b   1.000
_cell.length_c   1.000
_cell.angle_alpha   90.00
_cell.angle_beta   90.00
_cell.angle_gamma   90.00
#
_symmetry.space_group_name_H-M   'P 1'
#
loop_
_entity.id
_entity.type
_entity.pdbx_description
1 polymer ?
#
loop_
_entity_poly.entity_id
_entity_poly.type
_entity_poly.pdbx_seq_one_letter_code
_entity_poly.pdbx_strand_id
1 'polypeptide(L)'
;MIRIALLPGDGVGEEVLDGPSRLLRQLAQEGAVEVTGPWPVGARAAAATGEVLPEETLAACDAADAILLGAVGEDPGVPAEVCPRPEVALHRLRERYDLRISVRDVPMGEDRDLTVVRNLIGGSYGTGPGDRTYSQDGGEAADVLRLTPERIAEVVELGIDRARQRGGGRLVSVDKANLYATGRLWRDVATEVAGRRGVPVEHRFVDRAAFELGSGGAVPDVIVTEGLLGDILSDLAAGRAGSPALCGSASIHPGEPVQGRCQGLFEPAHGSAPRRTGRDQVNPLGGFLALVALLQHFAETRTLGDRLRTAVQTVLRQGPWTYDLAPDGVAAAGTRDVAAAVLAAFDDAGTTAATGATEPRTAQEPAGVEAVEAVAEPAVRVPADDLQAWTVEVLEAVGVRPSHAREVAHVLAYADLSGIDSHGIARLPAYVAMIGSGAITADAEPTVHSDGGAVALVDGHGMLGHPVTAVALHEAVERARRLGLGWVNVRDSSHHGASGSYVYDAARQGLVAIAATNTGPIVAPTGSARPYFGTNPLALGMPVAGEEPMVFDMATSAVAGGKFEIALRLGKQIPLGWGLTAEGHPTTDPGAVYPGKGPLLPLGSDREHSSHKGYGLALLVELLTAVLAGGPFGPGVGNLTARAVTGPPRTSHLVVVLDPARLGDPTRMQAETQRLLGELRALIPVDPALPVRTPGQRAAAERTARRVQGVPLDAGTHAALRQLGERVGRPLGVPAR
;
A
#
# COMPACT_ATOMS: atom_id res chain seq x y z
N MET A 1 -44.84 -7.13 12.16
CA MET A 1 -44.42 -5.73 11.97
C MET A 1 -43.41 -5.44 13.05
N ILE A 2 -42.24 -4.93 12.67
CA ILE A 2 -41.15 -4.67 13.62
C ILE A 2 -41.31 -3.28 14.22
N ARG A 3 -40.96 -3.12 15.51
CA ARG A 3 -40.94 -1.84 16.22
C ARG A 3 -39.51 -1.35 16.39
N ILE A 4 -39.28 -0.08 16.08
CA ILE A 4 -37.97 0.56 16.07
C ILE A 4 -37.97 1.74 17.06
N ALA A 5 -36.99 1.77 17.97
CA ALA A 5 -36.71 2.93 18.81
C ALA A 5 -35.66 3.81 18.13
N LEU A 6 -35.99 5.08 17.87
CA LEU A 6 -35.09 6.05 17.25
C LEU A 6 -34.42 6.91 18.33
N LEU A 7 -33.10 6.85 18.41
CA LEU A 7 -32.28 7.60 19.35
C LEU A 7 -31.30 8.48 18.54
N PRO A 8 -31.52 9.81 18.42
CA PRO A 8 -30.71 10.67 17.54
C PRO A 8 -29.23 10.77 17.88
N GLY A 9 -28.84 10.54 19.14
CA GLY A 9 -27.46 10.71 19.58
C GLY A 9 -27.06 12.18 19.82
N ASP A 10 -25.75 12.40 19.81
CA ASP A 10 -25.05 13.65 20.11
C ASP A 10 -24.25 14.15 18.90
N GLY A 11 -23.86 15.44 18.93
CA GLY A 11 -23.03 16.07 17.91
C GLY A 11 -23.67 15.92 16.52
N VAL A 12 -22.95 15.27 15.61
CA VAL A 12 -23.43 15.02 14.24
C VAL A 12 -24.46 13.89 14.14
N GLY A 13 -24.73 13.14 15.22
CA GLY A 13 -25.64 11.99 15.22
C GLY A 13 -27.03 12.33 14.65
N GLU A 14 -27.61 13.45 15.08
CA GLU A 14 -28.91 13.91 14.60
C GLU A 14 -28.88 14.26 13.11
N GLU A 15 -27.82 14.91 12.64
CA GLU A 15 -27.64 15.33 11.24
C GLU A 15 -27.49 14.12 10.31
N VAL A 16 -26.74 13.10 10.74
CA VAL A 16 -26.55 11.83 10.00
C VAL A 16 -27.83 11.00 9.98
N LEU A 17 -28.63 11.04 11.05
CA LEU A 17 -29.87 10.27 11.15
C LEU A 17 -31.13 10.97 10.62
N ASP A 18 -31.09 12.26 10.25
CA ASP A 18 -32.29 12.96 9.74
C ASP A 18 -32.91 12.23 8.53
N GLY A 19 -32.10 11.92 7.52
CA GLY A 19 -32.53 11.17 6.33
C GLY A 19 -33.13 9.79 6.65
N PRO A 20 -32.38 8.90 7.34
CA PRO A 20 -32.90 7.62 7.80
C PRO A 20 -34.19 7.73 8.63
N SER A 21 -34.30 8.73 9.51
CA SER A 21 -35.47 8.96 10.35
C SER A 21 -36.70 9.37 9.54
N ARG A 22 -36.52 10.18 8.49
CA ARG A 22 -37.58 10.55 7.56
C ARG A 22 -38.10 9.33 6.80
N LEU A 23 -37.21 8.48 6.30
CA LEU A 23 -37.59 7.23 5.64
C LEU A 23 -38.36 6.30 6.59
N LEU A 24 -37.88 6.12 7.82
CA LEU A 24 -38.56 5.29 8.82
C LEU A 24 -39.97 5.81 9.12
N ARG A 25 -40.16 7.13 9.27
CA ARG A 25 -41.49 7.72 9.49
C ARG A 25 -42.41 7.53 8.29
N GLN A 26 -41.88 7.63 7.07
CA GLN A 26 -42.63 7.32 5.84
C GLN A 26 -43.09 5.86 5.83
N LEU A 27 -42.17 4.92 6.04
CA LEU A 27 -42.48 3.49 6.12
C LEU A 27 -43.47 3.16 7.26
N ALA A 28 -43.45 3.92 8.35
CA ALA A 28 -44.42 3.78 9.43
C ALA A 28 -45.83 4.25 9.05
N GLN A 29 -45.93 5.34 8.28
CA GLN A 29 -47.22 5.80 7.72
C GLN A 29 -47.80 4.80 6.71
N GLU A 30 -46.92 4.10 5.99
CA GLU A 30 -47.28 3.01 5.07
C GLU A 30 -47.62 1.69 5.80
N GLY A 31 -47.44 1.63 7.12
CA GLY A 31 -47.70 0.43 7.93
C GLY A 31 -46.67 -0.69 7.72
N ALA A 32 -45.48 -0.38 7.20
CA ALA A 32 -44.42 -1.36 7.02
C ALA A 32 -43.64 -1.64 8.31
N VAL A 33 -43.50 -0.63 9.17
CA VAL A 33 -42.79 -0.67 10.46
C VAL A 33 -43.52 0.18 11.50
N GLU A 34 -43.20 0.00 12.78
CA GLU A 34 -43.60 0.92 13.84
C GLU A 34 -42.36 1.67 14.33
N VAL A 35 -42.46 2.99 14.54
CA VAL A 35 -41.33 3.83 14.97
C VAL A 35 -41.73 4.62 16.20
N THR A 36 -40.88 4.61 17.22
CA THR A 36 -41.04 5.41 18.45
C THR A 36 -39.84 6.34 18.63
N GLY A 37 -40.07 7.49 19.27
CA GLY A 37 -39.04 8.52 19.51
C GLY A 37 -39.27 9.80 18.68
N PRO A 38 -38.26 10.70 18.60
CA PRO A 38 -36.89 10.51 19.07
C PRO A 38 -36.79 10.41 20.60
N TRP A 39 -36.02 9.44 21.09
CA TRP A 39 -35.76 9.27 22.53
C TRP A 39 -34.39 9.87 22.90
N PRO A 40 -34.29 10.56 24.05
CA PRO A 40 -33.04 11.20 24.47
C PRO A 40 -31.99 10.15 24.84
N VAL A 41 -30.76 10.35 24.37
CA VAL A 41 -29.57 9.57 24.75
C VAL A 41 -28.34 10.48 24.80
N GLY A 42 -27.31 10.08 25.55
CA GLY A 42 -25.99 10.69 25.51
C GLY A 42 -25.88 12.02 26.26
N ALA A 43 -25.00 12.90 25.79
CA ALA A 43 -24.73 14.20 26.40
C ALA A 43 -25.99 15.07 26.43
N ARG A 44 -26.78 15.07 25.34
CA ARG A 44 -28.05 15.83 25.28
C ARG A 44 -29.08 15.32 26.27
N ALA A 45 -29.17 14.00 26.47
CA ALA A 45 -30.04 13.44 27.50
C ALA A 45 -29.60 13.85 28.90
N ALA A 46 -28.30 13.80 29.19
CA ALA A 46 -27.77 14.23 30.48
C ALA A 46 -28.08 15.71 30.75
N ALA A 47 -27.94 16.57 29.74
CA ALA A 47 -28.30 17.98 29.85
C ALA A 47 -29.80 18.21 30.11
N ALA A 48 -30.68 17.41 29.50
CA ALA A 48 -32.13 17.57 29.59
C ALA A 48 -32.74 16.91 30.84
N THR A 49 -32.17 15.78 31.30
CA THR A 49 -32.81 14.88 32.28
C THR A 49 -31.94 14.55 33.48
N GLY A 50 -30.64 14.90 33.43
CA GLY A 50 -29.64 14.49 34.43
C GLY A 50 -29.04 13.10 34.19
N GLU A 51 -29.54 12.33 33.21
CA GLU A 51 -29.04 10.99 32.90
C GLU A 51 -28.68 10.84 31.42
N VAL A 52 -27.56 10.15 31.13
CA VAL A 52 -27.14 9.84 29.74
C VAL A 52 -28.06 8.83 29.05
N LEU A 53 -28.88 8.10 29.81
CA LEU A 53 -29.80 7.11 29.30
C LEU A 53 -31.02 7.03 30.23
N PRO A 54 -32.01 7.92 30.04
CA PRO A 54 -33.19 8.03 30.92
C PRO A 54 -34.06 6.77 30.91
N GLU A 55 -34.81 6.56 31.99
CA GLU A 55 -35.69 5.39 32.15
C GLU A 55 -36.75 5.27 31.03
N GLU A 56 -37.28 6.39 30.55
CA GLU A 56 -38.22 6.41 29.41
C GLU A 56 -37.58 5.91 28.10
N THR A 57 -36.32 6.27 27.84
CA THR A 57 -35.56 5.77 26.69
C THR A 57 -35.32 4.27 26.82
N LEU A 58 -34.98 3.79 28.02
CA LEU A 58 -34.81 2.36 28.29
C LEU A 58 -36.12 1.58 28.10
N ALA A 59 -37.23 2.10 28.61
CA ALA A 59 -38.55 1.48 28.45
C ALA A 59 -38.94 1.37 26.96
N ALA A 60 -38.67 2.41 26.18
CA ALA A 60 -38.89 2.39 24.74
C ALA A 60 -37.99 1.37 24.01
N CYS A 61 -36.71 1.29 24.39
CA CYS A 61 -35.78 0.30 23.84
C CYS A 61 -36.19 -1.13 24.20
N ASP A 62 -36.67 -1.39 25.43
CA ASP A 62 -37.15 -2.70 25.86
C ASP A 62 -38.39 -3.15 25.07
N ALA A 63 -39.25 -2.19 24.70
CA ALA A 63 -40.45 -2.43 23.93
C ALA A 63 -40.20 -2.58 22.43
N ALA A 64 -39.03 -2.18 21.92
CA ALA A 64 -38.67 -2.22 20.52
C ALA A 64 -37.97 -3.52 20.12
N ASP A 65 -38.14 -3.96 18.87
CA ASP A 65 -37.42 -5.10 18.30
C ASP A 65 -36.01 -4.67 17.84
N ALA A 66 -35.82 -3.40 17.48
CA ALA A 66 -34.53 -2.82 17.10
C ALA A 66 -34.35 -1.38 17.58
N ILE A 67 -33.09 -0.97 17.74
CA ILE A 67 -32.70 0.41 18.06
C ILE A 67 -31.93 0.99 16.88
N LEU A 68 -32.33 2.15 16.36
CA LEU A 68 -31.51 2.96 15.45
C LEU A 68 -30.92 4.11 16.25
N LEU A 69 -29.60 4.09 16.42
CA LEU A 69 -28.86 5.01 17.29
C LEU A 69 -27.88 5.86 16.47
N GLY A 70 -27.90 7.18 16.69
CA GLY A 70 -26.91 8.10 16.17
C GLY A 70 -25.67 8.14 17.06
N ALA A 71 -24.58 8.72 16.57
CA ALA A 71 -23.32 8.77 17.31
C ALA A 71 -23.50 9.36 18.72
N VAL A 72 -22.95 8.73 19.74
CA VAL A 72 -22.98 9.20 21.14
C VAL A 72 -21.58 9.64 21.55
N GLY A 73 -21.45 10.81 22.16
CA GLY A 73 -20.14 11.36 22.48
C GLY A 73 -20.21 12.82 22.89
N GLU A 74 -19.10 13.55 22.72
CA GLU A 74 -19.06 14.99 22.98
C GLU A 74 -20.06 15.74 22.09
N ASP A 75 -20.80 16.69 22.68
CA ASP A 75 -21.72 17.58 21.98
C ASP A 75 -21.32 19.04 22.27
N PRO A 76 -21.13 19.90 21.25
CA PRO A 76 -20.77 21.31 21.46
C PRO A 76 -21.76 22.12 22.30
N GLY A 77 -23.03 21.69 22.36
CA GLY A 77 -24.09 22.30 23.15
C GLY A 77 -24.14 21.84 24.61
N VAL A 78 -23.31 20.88 25.01
CA VAL A 78 -23.31 20.31 26.37
C VAL A 78 -21.90 20.39 26.98
N PRO A 79 -21.71 21.16 28.07
CA PRO A 79 -20.41 21.22 28.75
C PRO A 79 -19.95 19.85 29.25
N ALA A 80 -18.64 19.58 29.17
CA ALA A 80 -18.05 18.31 29.59
C ALA A 80 -18.28 18.02 31.10
N GLU A 81 -18.46 19.06 31.91
CA GLU A 81 -18.78 18.94 33.34
C GLU A 81 -20.19 18.39 33.57
N VAL A 82 -21.12 18.64 32.64
CA VAL A 82 -22.50 18.14 32.68
C VAL A 82 -22.54 16.65 32.31
N CYS A 83 -21.73 16.24 31.33
CA CYS A 83 -21.65 14.86 30.91
C CYS A 83 -20.22 14.49 30.50
N PRO A 84 -19.37 14.05 31.45
CA PRO A 84 -17.96 13.77 31.16
C PRO A 84 -17.74 12.47 30.38
N ARG A 85 -18.73 11.56 30.38
CA ARG A 85 -18.65 10.26 29.69
C ARG A 85 -19.98 9.91 28.98
N PRO A 86 -20.36 10.61 27.90
CA PRO A 86 -21.58 10.33 27.15
C PRO A 86 -21.65 8.89 26.62
N GLU A 87 -20.50 8.34 26.21
CA GLU A 87 -20.35 6.99 25.63
C GLU A 87 -20.81 5.86 26.55
N VAL A 88 -20.94 6.12 27.85
CA VAL A 88 -21.51 5.18 28.83
C VAL A 88 -22.92 4.75 28.42
N ALA A 89 -23.72 5.60 27.75
CA ALA A 89 -25.04 5.22 27.28
C ALA A 89 -25.01 4.05 26.28
N LEU A 90 -24.10 4.10 25.30
CA LEU A 90 -23.92 3.03 24.32
C LEU A 90 -23.44 1.73 24.98
N HIS A 91 -22.50 1.83 25.92
CA HIS A 91 -22.03 0.68 26.69
C HIS A 91 -23.17 0.02 27.50
N ARG A 92 -23.98 0.83 28.20
CA ARG A 92 -25.14 0.33 28.97
C ARG A 92 -26.17 -0.35 28.09
N LEU A 93 -26.47 0.18 26.90
CA LEU A 93 -27.39 -0.47 25.96
C LEU A 93 -26.85 -1.82 25.48
N ARG A 94 -25.57 -1.87 25.09
CA ARG A 94 -24.91 -3.11 24.66
C ARG A 94 -24.90 -4.17 25.77
N GLU A 95 -24.57 -3.79 26.99
CA GLU A 95 -24.59 -4.68 28.16
C GLU A 95 -26.01 -5.15 28.51
N ARG A 96 -27.00 -4.24 28.51
CA ARG A 96 -28.39 -4.56 28.86
C ARG A 96 -28.99 -5.66 27.97
N TYR A 97 -28.70 -5.62 26.67
CA TYR A 97 -29.25 -6.55 25.69
C TYR A 97 -28.27 -7.68 25.31
N ASP A 98 -27.13 -7.80 26.00
CA ASP A 98 -26.04 -8.75 25.68
C ASP A 98 -25.68 -8.75 24.18
N LEU A 99 -25.43 -7.56 23.61
CA LEU A 99 -25.09 -7.38 22.19
C LEU A 99 -23.60 -7.70 21.96
N ARG A 100 -23.30 -8.98 21.78
CA ARG A 100 -21.93 -9.50 21.83
C ARG A 100 -21.14 -9.39 20.54
N ILE A 101 -21.81 -9.24 19.39
CA ILE A 101 -21.15 -9.25 18.09
C ILE A 101 -21.47 -7.97 17.34
N SER A 102 -20.46 -7.38 16.71
CA SER A 102 -20.63 -6.29 15.76
C SER A 102 -20.41 -6.82 14.35
N VAL A 103 -21.37 -6.56 13.47
CA VAL A 103 -21.27 -6.78 12.03
C VAL A 103 -21.19 -5.44 11.35
N ARG A 104 -20.15 -5.21 10.55
CA ARG A 104 -19.92 -3.98 9.79
C ARG A 104 -19.82 -4.32 8.32
N ASP A 105 -20.75 -3.77 7.54
CA ASP A 105 -20.78 -3.93 6.09
C ASP A 105 -20.25 -2.65 5.43
N VAL A 106 -19.14 -2.79 4.71
CA VAL A 106 -18.43 -1.68 4.07
C VAL A 106 -18.49 -1.86 2.55
N PRO A 107 -19.04 -0.90 1.79
CA PRO A 107 -19.06 -0.96 0.32
C PRO A 107 -17.63 -1.00 -0.27
N MET A 108 -17.38 -1.94 -1.19
CA MET A 108 -16.07 -2.24 -1.80
C MET A 108 -16.19 -2.37 -3.33
N GLY A 109 -16.41 -1.25 -4.02
CA GLY A 109 -16.57 -1.20 -5.49
C GLY A 109 -17.99 -1.53 -5.96
N GLU A 110 -18.15 -1.91 -7.24
CA GLU A 110 -19.45 -2.21 -7.82
C GLU A 110 -20.03 -3.51 -7.23
N ASP A 111 -21.13 -3.36 -6.47
CA ASP A 111 -21.99 -4.41 -5.90
C ASP A 111 -21.32 -5.42 -4.96
N ARG A 112 -20.19 -5.06 -4.34
CA ARG A 112 -19.54 -5.89 -3.32
C ARG A 112 -19.36 -5.15 -2.02
N ASP A 113 -19.47 -5.90 -0.93
CA ASP A 113 -19.25 -5.43 0.43
C ASP A 113 -18.20 -6.31 1.10
N LEU A 114 -17.32 -5.68 1.88
CA LEU A 114 -16.58 -6.37 2.92
C LEU A 114 -17.43 -6.40 4.19
N THR A 115 -17.67 -7.59 4.72
CA THR A 115 -18.26 -7.75 6.05
C THR A 115 -17.17 -8.01 7.08
N VAL A 116 -17.07 -7.15 8.10
CA VAL A 116 -16.24 -7.40 9.28
C VAL A 116 -17.14 -7.82 10.43
N VAL A 117 -16.96 -9.05 10.91
CA VAL A 117 -17.65 -9.60 12.08
C VAL A 117 -16.67 -9.66 13.24
N ARG A 118 -16.99 -8.98 14.33
CA ARG A 118 -16.08 -8.86 15.48
C ARG A 118 -16.78 -9.04 16.81
N ASN A 119 -16.03 -9.50 17.80
CA ASN A 119 -16.49 -9.47 19.19
C ASN A 119 -16.71 -8.01 19.65
N LEU A 120 -17.82 -7.72 20.32
CA LEU A 120 -18.20 -6.35 20.70
C LEU A 120 -18.15 -6.10 22.21
N ILE A 121 -18.50 -7.11 23.02
CA ILE A 121 -18.46 -7.04 24.49
C ILE A 121 -17.53 -8.14 25.01
N GLY A 122 -16.72 -7.82 26.02
CA GLY A 122 -15.61 -8.68 26.45
C GLY A 122 -14.38 -8.51 25.55
N GLY A 123 -13.38 -9.38 25.69
CA GLY A 123 -12.11 -9.19 24.98
C GLY A 123 -11.41 -7.91 25.43
N SER A 124 -10.92 -7.14 24.47
CA SER A 124 -10.25 -5.85 24.66
C SER A 124 -11.19 -4.76 25.19
N TYR A 125 -12.51 -4.94 25.02
CA TYR A 125 -13.54 -4.06 25.58
C TYR A 125 -14.12 -4.60 26.90
N GLY A 126 -13.53 -5.65 27.47
CA GLY A 126 -13.95 -6.20 28.75
C GLY A 126 -13.78 -5.20 29.90
N THR A 127 -14.74 -5.22 30.82
CA THR A 127 -14.78 -4.42 32.05
C THR A 127 -14.80 -5.30 33.30
N GLY A 128 -14.32 -6.56 33.18
CA GLY A 128 -14.28 -7.49 34.30
C GLY A 128 -13.43 -6.95 35.46
N PRO A 129 -13.68 -7.40 36.71
CA PRO A 129 -12.91 -6.96 37.86
C PRO A 129 -11.40 -7.18 37.65
N GLY A 130 -10.63 -6.09 37.66
CA GLY A 130 -9.19 -6.12 37.45
C GLY A 130 -8.73 -6.21 35.99
N ASP A 131 -9.65 -6.24 35.02
CA ASP A 131 -9.28 -6.21 33.60
C ASP A 131 -8.81 -4.82 33.16
N ARG A 132 -9.11 -3.75 33.92
CA ARG A 132 -8.55 -2.41 33.74
C ARG A 132 -8.07 -1.86 35.07
N THR A 133 -6.78 -1.58 35.17
CA THR A 133 -6.16 -1.03 36.37
C THR A 133 -5.34 0.20 36.02
N TYR A 134 -5.38 1.18 36.92
CA TYR A 134 -4.57 2.38 36.85
C TYR A 134 -4.06 2.67 38.27
N SER A 135 -2.75 2.63 38.45
CA SER A 135 -2.11 2.94 39.72
C SER A 135 -2.34 4.41 40.11
N GLN A 136 -2.59 4.68 41.39
CA GLN A 136 -2.91 6.04 41.85
C GLN A 136 -1.71 6.99 41.79
N ASP A 137 -0.50 6.45 41.81
CA ASP A 137 0.74 7.21 41.63
C ASP A 137 1.09 7.46 40.14
N GLY A 138 0.31 6.89 39.22
CA GLY A 138 0.50 7.00 37.78
C GLY A 138 1.69 6.20 37.23
N GLY A 139 2.29 5.30 38.03
CA GLY A 139 3.46 4.51 37.63
C GLY A 139 3.16 3.34 36.69
N GLU A 140 1.91 2.85 36.69
CA GLU A 140 1.47 1.68 35.94
C GLU A 140 -0.02 1.74 35.57
N ALA A 141 -0.34 1.25 34.37
CA ALA A 141 -1.71 0.96 33.93
C ALA A 141 -1.71 -0.36 33.15
N ALA A 142 -2.76 -1.16 33.29
CA ALA A 142 -2.89 -2.44 32.60
C ALA A 142 -4.32 -2.70 32.15
N ASP A 143 -4.45 -3.16 30.90
CA ASP A 143 -5.69 -3.62 30.29
C ASP A 143 -5.56 -5.10 29.88
N VAL A 144 -6.55 -5.93 30.20
CA VAL A 144 -6.53 -7.38 29.97
C VAL A 144 -7.45 -7.75 28.80
N LEU A 145 -6.86 -8.32 27.75
CA LEU A 145 -7.59 -8.94 26.65
C LEU A 145 -7.96 -10.39 27.01
N ARG A 146 -9.26 -10.65 27.25
CA ARG A 146 -9.76 -11.99 27.62
C ARG A 146 -10.80 -12.52 26.64
N LEU A 147 -10.53 -13.66 26.02
CA LEU A 147 -11.45 -14.35 25.10
C LEU A 147 -11.69 -15.80 25.56
N THR A 148 -12.89 -16.32 25.30
CA THR A 148 -13.24 -17.73 25.54
C THR A 148 -13.59 -18.41 24.21
N PRO A 149 -13.46 -19.75 24.10
CA PRO A 149 -13.84 -20.47 22.89
C PRO A 149 -15.27 -20.20 22.43
N GLU A 150 -16.21 -20.10 23.36
CA GLU A 150 -17.63 -19.89 23.08
C GLU A 150 -17.85 -18.53 22.39
N ARG A 151 -17.18 -17.48 22.89
CA ARG A 151 -17.26 -16.12 22.30
C ARG A 151 -16.63 -16.04 20.93
N ILE A 152 -15.52 -16.74 20.71
CA ILE A 152 -14.87 -16.79 19.40
C ILE A 152 -15.77 -17.56 18.43
N ALA A 153 -16.33 -18.68 18.85
CA ALA A 153 -17.21 -19.50 18.01
C ALA A 153 -18.44 -18.71 17.54
N GLU A 154 -19.09 -17.95 18.42
CA GLU A 154 -20.23 -17.09 18.05
C GLU A 154 -19.90 -16.13 16.90
N VAL A 155 -18.73 -15.48 16.92
CA VAL A 155 -18.28 -14.57 15.86
C VAL A 155 -18.03 -15.31 14.55
N VAL A 156 -17.34 -16.46 14.61
CA VAL A 156 -16.96 -17.23 13.42
C VAL A 156 -18.19 -17.89 12.77
N GLU A 157 -19.10 -18.45 13.57
CA GLU A 157 -20.36 -19.05 13.09
C GLU A 157 -21.20 -17.99 12.35
N LEU A 158 -21.33 -16.78 12.92
CA LEU A 158 -22.05 -15.68 12.27
C LEU A 158 -21.35 -15.23 10.98
N GLY A 159 -20.03 -15.12 10.96
CA GLY A 159 -19.27 -14.79 9.75
C GLY A 159 -19.49 -15.79 8.62
N ILE A 160 -19.56 -17.08 8.95
CA ILE A 160 -19.90 -18.14 8.00
C ILE A 160 -21.32 -17.97 7.47
N ASP A 161 -22.28 -17.67 8.34
CA ASP A 161 -23.68 -17.46 7.93
C ASP A 161 -23.82 -16.25 7.00
N ARG A 162 -23.08 -15.17 7.26
CA ARG A 162 -23.03 -13.98 6.37
C ARG A 162 -22.43 -14.30 5.01
N ALA A 163 -21.33 -15.06 4.96
CA ALA A 163 -20.74 -15.50 3.69
C ALA A 163 -21.77 -16.33 2.88
N ARG A 164 -22.49 -17.25 3.53
CA ARG A 164 -23.51 -18.09 2.88
C ARG A 164 -24.70 -17.31 2.35
N GLN A 165 -25.20 -16.34 3.12
CA GLN A 165 -26.31 -15.48 2.70
C GLN A 165 -25.99 -14.70 1.41
N ARG A 166 -24.71 -14.46 1.11
CA ARG A 166 -24.24 -13.78 -0.10
C ARG A 166 -23.85 -14.74 -1.23
N GLY A 167 -24.17 -16.03 -1.12
CA GLY A 167 -23.84 -17.04 -2.13
C GLY A 167 -22.45 -17.68 -1.97
N GLY A 168 -21.80 -17.48 -0.82
CA GLY A 168 -20.44 -17.93 -0.55
C GLY A 168 -19.44 -16.77 -0.52
N GLY A 169 -18.15 -17.08 -0.46
CA GLY A 169 -17.10 -16.08 -0.44
C GLY A 169 -15.90 -16.50 0.40
N ARG A 170 -14.85 -15.69 0.32
CA ARG A 170 -13.59 -15.88 1.02
C ARG A 170 -13.70 -15.40 2.47
N LEU A 171 -13.70 -16.35 3.40
CA LEU A 171 -13.68 -16.11 4.86
C LEU A 171 -12.25 -16.01 5.37
N VAL A 172 -11.90 -14.86 5.96
CA VAL A 172 -10.58 -14.62 6.55
C VAL A 172 -10.70 -14.43 8.06
N SER A 173 -10.05 -15.30 8.82
CA SER A 173 -9.85 -15.14 10.26
C SER A 173 -8.61 -14.29 10.51
N VAL A 174 -8.78 -13.15 11.19
CA VAL A 174 -7.67 -12.24 11.51
C VAL A 174 -7.33 -12.29 12.99
N ASP A 175 -6.05 -12.46 13.31
CA ASP A 175 -5.54 -12.58 14.67
C ASP A 175 -4.12 -11.99 14.82
N LYS A 176 -3.52 -12.14 15.99
CA LYS A 176 -2.07 -11.94 16.21
C LYS A 176 -1.47 -13.10 17.00
N ALA A 177 -1.68 -14.33 16.52
CA ALA A 177 -1.28 -15.58 17.19
C ALA A 177 0.24 -15.72 17.40
N ASN A 178 1.05 -15.00 16.62
CA ASN A 178 2.50 -14.94 16.79
C ASN A 178 2.92 -14.13 18.04
N LEU A 179 2.03 -13.35 18.65
CA LEU A 179 2.30 -12.57 19.85
C LEU A 179 1.35 -12.96 20.99
N TYR A 180 0.04 -12.87 20.78
CA TYR A 180 -0.95 -13.02 21.85
C TYR A 180 -1.45 -14.45 22.02
N ALA A 181 -1.58 -14.88 23.28
CA ALA A 181 -2.22 -16.15 23.64
C ALA A 181 -3.69 -16.20 23.18
N THR A 182 -4.40 -15.08 23.30
CA THR A 182 -5.77 -14.93 22.77
C THR A 182 -5.81 -15.05 21.24
N GLY A 183 -4.77 -14.62 20.53
CA GLY A 183 -4.66 -14.83 19.08
C GLY A 183 -4.49 -16.30 18.69
N ARG A 184 -3.75 -17.09 19.49
CA ARG A 184 -3.64 -18.55 19.30
C ARG A 184 -4.98 -19.25 19.54
N LEU A 185 -5.64 -18.93 20.66
CA LEU A 185 -6.97 -19.44 20.96
C LEU A 185 -7.98 -19.08 19.86
N TRP A 186 -7.94 -17.85 19.36
CA TRP A 186 -8.78 -17.40 18.25
C TRP A 186 -8.62 -18.29 17.02
N ARG A 187 -7.36 -18.51 16.61
CA ARG A 187 -7.02 -19.30 15.45
C ARG A 187 -7.51 -20.73 15.57
N ASP A 188 -7.25 -21.38 16.71
CA ASP A 188 -7.64 -22.77 16.95
C ASP A 188 -9.16 -22.94 16.86
N VAL A 189 -9.93 -22.07 17.52
CA VAL A 189 -11.40 -22.13 17.52
C VAL A 189 -11.97 -21.78 16.14
N ALA A 190 -11.41 -20.79 15.44
CA ALA A 190 -11.84 -20.45 14.09
C ALA A 190 -11.62 -21.61 13.10
N THR A 191 -10.48 -22.31 13.19
CA THR A 191 -10.21 -23.53 12.41
C THR A 191 -11.21 -24.63 12.75
N GLU A 192 -11.48 -24.87 14.03
CA GLU A 192 -12.43 -25.90 14.47
C GLU A 192 -13.84 -25.64 13.94
N VAL A 193 -14.37 -24.43 14.17
CA VAL A 193 -15.71 -24.02 13.75
C VAL A 193 -15.88 -24.11 12.24
N ALA A 194 -14.91 -23.55 11.49
CA ALA A 194 -14.94 -23.58 10.03
C ALA A 194 -14.90 -25.03 9.49
N GLY A 195 -14.09 -25.89 10.11
CA GLY A 195 -14.04 -27.33 9.82
C GLY A 195 -15.38 -28.04 10.05
N ARG A 196 -16.04 -27.80 11.19
CA ARG A 196 -17.37 -28.38 11.49
C ARG A 196 -18.43 -27.92 10.51
N ARG A 197 -18.38 -26.66 10.06
CA ARG A 197 -19.33 -26.09 9.09
C ARG A 197 -18.95 -26.39 7.64
N GLY A 198 -17.78 -26.99 7.37
CA GLY A 198 -17.31 -27.31 6.02
C GLY A 198 -16.99 -26.08 5.17
N VAL A 199 -16.49 -25.00 5.78
CA VAL A 199 -16.13 -23.75 5.08
C VAL A 199 -14.62 -23.54 5.16
N PRO A 200 -13.93 -23.28 4.04
CA PRO A 200 -12.51 -22.91 4.08
C PRO A 200 -12.31 -21.58 4.83
N VAL A 201 -11.37 -21.55 5.77
CA VAL A 201 -10.96 -20.33 6.48
C VAL A 201 -9.49 -20.05 6.22
N GLU A 202 -9.18 -18.84 5.78
CA GLU A 202 -7.81 -18.34 5.67
C GLU A 202 -7.43 -17.63 6.96
N HIS A 203 -6.24 -17.89 7.50
CA HIS A 203 -5.73 -17.15 8.65
C HIS A 203 -4.77 -16.05 8.22
N ARG A 204 -4.97 -14.83 8.71
CA ARG A 204 -4.03 -13.72 8.50
C ARG A 204 -3.67 -13.05 9.82
N PHE A 205 -2.42 -12.62 9.92
CA PHE A 205 -2.04 -11.70 11.00
C PHE A 205 -2.61 -10.32 10.72
N VAL A 206 -2.98 -9.60 11.78
CA VAL A 206 -3.66 -8.31 11.64
C VAL A 206 -2.85 -7.24 10.93
N ASP A 207 -1.53 -7.23 11.10
CA ASP A 207 -0.61 -6.38 10.33
C ASP A 207 -0.70 -6.65 8.83
N ARG A 208 -0.80 -7.92 8.44
CA ARG A 208 -0.99 -8.30 7.05
C ARG A 208 -2.38 -7.94 6.54
N ALA A 209 -3.42 -8.19 7.33
CA ALA A 209 -4.81 -7.84 6.98
C ALA A 209 -4.97 -6.31 6.81
N ALA A 210 -4.41 -5.53 7.73
CA ALA A 210 -4.40 -4.07 7.66
C ALA A 210 -3.61 -3.58 6.44
N PHE A 211 -2.43 -4.15 6.17
CA PHE A 211 -1.66 -3.85 4.96
C PHE A 211 -2.45 -4.15 3.69
N GLU A 212 -3.15 -5.28 3.60
CA GLU A 212 -3.93 -5.66 2.41
C GLU A 212 -5.16 -4.77 2.20
N LEU A 213 -5.83 -4.36 3.28
CA LEU A 213 -6.88 -3.36 3.23
C LEU A 213 -6.31 -2.02 2.73
N GLY A 214 -5.18 -1.55 3.27
CA GLY A 214 -4.59 -0.25 2.91
C GLY A 214 -3.84 -0.19 1.56
N SER A 215 -3.33 -1.31 1.06
CA SER A 215 -2.49 -1.37 -0.15
C SER A 215 -3.27 -1.48 -1.47
N GLY A 216 -4.60 -1.48 -1.42
CA GLY A 216 -5.43 -1.71 -2.61
C GLY A 216 -5.51 -3.20 -3.03
N GLY A 217 -4.99 -4.14 -2.22
CA GLY A 217 -5.07 -5.58 -2.50
C GLY A 217 -6.50 -6.12 -2.52
N ALA A 218 -6.72 -7.36 -3.01
CA ALA A 218 -8.05 -7.96 -3.05
C ALA A 218 -8.65 -8.10 -1.64
N VAL A 219 -9.77 -7.43 -1.41
CA VAL A 219 -10.51 -7.44 -0.14
C VAL A 219 -11.27 -8.77 -0.02
N PRO A 220 -11.23 -9.48 1.13
CA PRO A 220 -12.06 -10.67 1.33
C PRO A 220 -13.54 -10.31 1.43
N ASP A 221 -14.41 -11.30 1.34
CA ASP A 221 -15.85 -11.09 1.48
C ASP A 221 -16.23 -10.95 2.96
N VAL A 222 -15.61 -11.77 3.82
CA VAL A 222 -15.85 -11.74 5.27
C VAL A 222 -14.53 -11.80 6.06
N ILE A 223 -14.38 -10.89 7.01
CA ILE A 223 -13.36 -10.94 8.06
C ILE A 223 -14.01 -11.30 9.38
N VAL A 224 -13.46 -12.29 10.09
CA VAL A 224 -13.82 -12.61 11.48
C VAL A 224 -12.63 -12.33 12.39
N THR A 225 -12.81 -11.54 13.45
CA THR A 225 -11.70 -11.16 14.34
C THR A 225 -12.17 -10.70 15.74
N GLU A 226 -11.24 -10.45 16.65
CA GLU A 226 -11.55 -9.90 17.97
C GLU A 226 -11.96 -8.42 17.88
N GLY A 227 -12.41 -7.85 18.99
CA GLY A 227 -13.03 -6.53 19.01
C GLY A 227 -12.14 -5.39 18.52
N LEU A 228 -10.99 -5.16 19.14
CA LEU A 228 -10.15 -3.99 18.83
C LEU A 228 -9.58 -4.08 17.41
N LEU A 229 -9.07 -5.26 17.02
CA LEU A 229 -8.62 -5.54 15.66
C LEU A 229 -9.75 -5.29 14.65
N GLY A 230 -10.96 -5.77 14.94
CA GLY A 230 -12.11 -5.59 14.06
C GLY A 230 -12.55 -4.14 13.91
N ASP A 231 -12.48 -3.35 14.98
CA ASP A 231 -12.76 -1.90 14.95
C ASP A 231 -11.82 -1.23 13.94
N ILE A 232 -10.51 -1.41 14.15
CA ILE A 232 -9.46 -0.82 13.33
C ILE A 232 -9.57 -1.27 11.87
N LEU A 233 -9.79 -2.57 11.62
CA LEU A 233 -9.87 -3.10 10.25
C LEU A 233 -11.12 -2.60 9.53
N SER A 234 -12.24 -2.44 10.23
CA SER A 234 -13.45 -1.88 9.62
C SER A 234 -13.32 -0.38 9.32
N ASP A 235 -12.60 0.37 10.13
CA ASP A 235 -12.30 1.79 9.86
C ASP A 235 -11.31 1.93 8.68
N LEU A 236 -10.30 1.06 8.60
CA LEU A 236 -9.41 0.98 7.44
C LEU A 236 -10.17 0.61 6.17
N ALA A 237 -11.13 -0.31 6.27
CA ALA A 237 -12.01 -0.67 5.17
C ALA A 237 -12.88 0.52 4.72
N ALA A 238 -13.47 1.27 5.66
CA ALA A 238 -14.25 2.47 5.36
C ALA A 238 -13.38 3.55 4.70
N GLY A 239 -12.17 3.78 5.22
CA GLY A 239 -11.18 4.67 4.62
C GLY A 239 -10.82 4.26 3.18
N ARG A 240 -10.67 2.95 2.92
CA ARG A 240 -10.48 2.41 1.57
C ARG A 240 -11.71 2.64 0.66
N ALA A 241 -12.91 2.54 1.22
CA ALA A 241 -14.16 2.83 0.51
C ALA A 241 -14.31 4.33 0.16
N GLY A 242 -13.44 5.18 0.70
CA GLY A 242 -13.37 6.61 0.42
C GLY A 242 -13.87 7.50 1.55
N SER A 243 -14.52 6.95 2.58
CA SER A 243 -15.01 7.75 3.71
C SER A 243 -15.21 6.90 4.98
N PRO A 244 -14.84 7.43 6.17
CA PRO A 244 -15.17 6.80 7.45
C PRO A 244 -16.69 6.66 7.68
N ALA A 245 -17.52 7.43 6.95
CA ALA A 245 -18.97 7.32 7.02
C ALA A 245 -19.54 6.15 6.19
N LEU A 246 -18.74 5.47 5.35
CA LEU A 246 -19.21 4.31 4.58
C LEU A 246 -19.17 3.01 5.37
N CYS A 247 -19.59 3.06 6.63
CA CYS A 247 -19.64 1.89 7.51
C CYS A 247 -20.90 1.95 8.38
N GLY A 248 -21.89 1.15 8.01
CA GLY A 248 -23.04 0.85 8.88
C GLY A 248 -22.72 -0.34 9.78
N SER A 249 -23.19 -0.31 11.02
CA SER A 249 -22.93 -1.39 11.98
C SER A 249 -24.21 -1.93 12.61
N ALA A 250 -24.19 -3.23 12.89
CA ALA A 250 -25.19 -3.95 13.66
C ALA A 250 -24.53 -4.58 14.87
N SER A 251 -24.93 -4.16 16.06
CA SER A 251 -24.59 -4.76 17.35
C SER A 251 -25.71 -5.74 17.70
N ILE A 252 -25.41 -7.04 17.70
CA ILE A 252 -26.44 -8.08 17.84
C ILE A 252 -26.07 -9.15 18.88
N HIS A 253 -27.12 -9.79 19.40
CA HIS A 253 -27.02 -11.04 20.13
C HIS A 253 -27.27 -12.22 19.16
N PRO A 254 -26.43 -13.28 19.13
CA PRO A 254 -26.59 -14.40 18.20
C PRO A 254 -27.71 -15.39 18.59
N GLY A 255 -28.51 -15.08 19.60
CA GLY A 255 -29.61 -15.91 20.10
C GLY A 255 -30.90 -15.10 20.33
N GLU A 256 -31.83 -15.66 21.09
CA GLU A 256 -33.07 -14.96 21.48
C GLU A 256 -32.77 -13.70 22.34
N PRO A 257 -33.60 -12.65 22.27
CA PRO A 257 -33.46 -11.45 23.10
C PRO A 257 -33.28 -11.78 24.59
N VAL A 258 -32.20 -11.25 25.18
CA VAL A 258 -31.89 -11.48 26.61
C VAL A 258 -32.75 -10.57 27.51
N GLN A 259 -33.12 -9.40 27.02
CA GLN A 259 -33.92 -8.41 27.75
C GLN A 259 -34.90 -7.71 26.80
N GLY A 260 -36.17 -7.64 27.19
CA GLY A 260 -37.21 -7.03 26.37
C GLY A 260 -37.38 -7.75 25.03
N ARG A 261 -37.58 -6.98 23.96
CA ARG A 261 -37.76 -7.48 22.59
C ARG A 261 -36.56 -7.21 21.67
N CYS A 262 -35.58 -6.46 22.16
CA CYS A 262 -34.49 -5.92 21.34
C CYS A 262 -33.58 -7.06 20.83
N GLN A 263 -33.52 -7.19 19.51
CA GLN A 263 -32.66 -8.16 18.81
C GLN A 263 -31.35 -7.52 18.33
N GLY A 264 -31.31 -6.19 18.20
CA GLY A 264 -30.11 -5.49 17.76
C GLY A 264 -30.17 -3.97 17.88
N LEU A 265 -28.98 -3.39 17.96
CA LEU A 265 -28.73 -1.95 17.91
C LEU A 265 -27.94 -1.64 16.64
N PHE A 266 -28.40 -0.67 15.88
CA PHE A 266 -27.85 -0.30 14.58
C PHE A 266 -27.40 1.15 14.60
N GLU A 267 -26.17 1.40 14.18
CA GLU A 267 -25.56 2.73 14.26
C GLU A 267 -24.48 2.92 13.17
N PRO A 268 -24.27 4.16 12.70
CA PRO A 268 -23.11 4.47 11.87
C PRO A 268 -21.83 4.29 12.68
N ALA A 269 -20.81 3.68 12.08
CA ALA A 269 -19.53 3.39 12.73
C ALA A 269 -18.57 4.59 12.71
N HIS A 270 -19.01 5.75 13.23
CA HIS A 270 -18.15 6.93 13.42
C HIS A 270 -18.50 7.68 14.72
N GLY A 271 -17.57 8.51 15.21
CA GLY A 271 -17.78 9.33 16.41
C GLY A 271 -18.72 10.53 16.20
N SER A 272 -19.01 11.27 17.28
CA SER A 272 -19.93 12.44 17.28
C SER A 272 -19.41 13.67 16.54
N ALA A 273 -18.14 13.66 16.11
CA ALA A 273 -17.46 14.70 15.33
C ALA A 273 -17.86 16.15 15.71
N PRO A 274 -17.64 16.60 16.96
CA PRO A 274 -18.23 17.83 17.51
C PRO A 274 -18.00 19.08 16.64
N ARG A 275 -16.83 19.16 16.01
CA ARG A 275 -16.41 20.28 15.14
C ARG A 275 -17.28 20.46 13.88
N ARG A 276 -18.07 19.46 13.49
CA ARG A 276 -18.90 19.46 12.28
C ARG A 276 -20.40 19.57 12.57
N THR A 277 -20.80 19.50 13.83
CA THR A 277 -22.19 19.58 14.27
C THR A 277 -22.92 20.79 13.69
N GLY A 278 -24.05 20.57 13.02
CA GLY A 278 -24.94 21.61 12.54
C GLY A 278 -24.41 22.39 11.35
N ARG A 279 -23.45 21.84 10.60
CA ARG A 279 -22.81 22.51 9.46
C ARG A 279 -23.31 22.06 8.09
N ASP A 280 -24.17 21.04 8.03
CA ASP A 280 -24.66 20.46 6.77
C ASP A 280 -23.50 19.93 5.91
N GLN A 281 -22.54 19.25 6.54
CA GLN A 281 -21.29 18.79 5.89
C GLN A 281 -21.00 17.30 6.10
N VAL A 282 -21.64 16.65 7.05
CA VAL A 282 -21.36 15.24 7.36
C VAL A 282 -22.03 14.31 6.37
N ASN A 283 -21.39 13.21 6.07
CA ASN A 283 -21.90 12.24 5.11
C ASN A 283 -23.03 11.39 5.74
N PRO A 284 -24.29 11.49 5.26
CA PRO A 284 -25.41 10.75 5.85
C PRO A 284 -25.45 9.28 5.45
N LEU A 285 -24.61 8.83 4.50
CA LEU A 285 -24.66 7.46 3.98
C LEU A 285 -24.40 6.40 5.07
N GLY A 286 -23.63 6.73 6.11
CA GLY A 286 -23.43 5.83 7.26
C GLY A 286 -24.72 5.55 8.02
N GLY A 287 -25.56 6.56 8.22
CA GLY A 287 -26.88 6.41 8.84
C GLY A 287 -27.82 5.56 7.98
N PHE A 288 -27.79 5.74 6.66
CA PHE A 288 -28.55 4.89 5.75
C PHE A 288 -28.04 3.46 5.71
N LEU A 289 -26.72 3.23 5.74
CA LEU A 289 -26.15 1.88 5.82
C LEU A 289 -26.50 1.18 7.14
N ALA A 290 -26.57 1.91 8.25
CA ALA A 290 -27.08 1.38 9.52
C ALA A 290 -28.57 0.98 9.41
N LEU A 291 -29.39 1.80 8.75
CA LEU A 291 -30.79 1.47 8.47
C LEU A 291 -30.94 0.28 7.51
N VAL A 292 -30.06 0.14 6.51
CA VAL A 292 -30.00 -1.05 5.65
C VAL A 292 -29.75 -2.29 6.51
N ALA A 293 -28.74 -2.26 7.38
CA ALA A 293 -28.44 -3.37 8.28
C ALA A 293 -29.62 -3.72 9.20
N LEU A 294 -30.34 -2.72 9.70
CA LEU A 294 -31.55 -2.90 10.51
C LEU A 294 -32.66 -3.60 9.71
N LEU A 295 -33.02 -3.07 8.55
CA LEU A 295 -34.12 -3.61 7.75
C LEU A 295 -33.80 -5.02 7.21
N GLN A 296 -32.54 -5.30 6.88
CA GLN A 296 -32.08 -6.62 6.45
C GLN A 296 -31.97 -7.65 7.58
N HIS A 297 -31.96 -7.20 8.85
CA HIS A 297 -31.92 -8.11 9.98
C HIS A 297 -33.20 -8.94 10.09
N PHE A 298 -34.36 -8.31 9.90
CA PHE A 298 -35.67 -8.94 10.02
C PHE A 298 -36.18 -9.45 8.67
N ALA A 299 -36.84 -10.61 8.68
CA ALA A 299 -37.36 -11.20 7.45
C ALA A 299 -38.46 -10.34 6.82
N GLU A 300 -39.29 -9.71 7.64
CA GLU A 300 -40.44 -8.89 7.26
C GLU A 300 -40.06 -7.61 6.52
N THR A 301 -38.86 -7.08 6.78
CA THR A 301 -38.37 -5.82 6.20
C THR A 301 -37.18 -6.01 5.26
N ARG A 302 -36.73 -7.25 5.02
CA ARG A 302 -35.52 -7.55 4.24
C ARG A 302 -35.54 -6.91 2.86
N THR A 303 -36.68 -7.03 2.16
CA THR A 303 -36.86 -6.46 0.81
C THR A 303 -36.79 -4.93 0.80
N LEU A 304 -37.26 -4.26 1.86
CA LEU A 304 -37.09 -2.81 2.04
C LEU A 304 -35.62 -2.45 2.27
N GLY A 305 -34.91 -3.27 3.03
CA GLY A 305 -33.47 -3.15 3.22
C GLY A 305 -32.68 -3.27 1.91
N ASP A 306 -33.01 -4.24 1.07
CA ASP A 306 -32.38 -4.45 -0.25
C ASP A 306 -32.68 -3.29 -1.23
N ARG A 307 -33.91 -2.76 -1.20
CA ARG A 307 -34.30 -1.56 -1.94
C ARG A 307 -33.51 -0.34 -1.47
N LEU A 308 -33.39 -0.13 -0.16
CA LEU A 308 -32.60 0.97 0.41
C LEU A 308 -31.11 0.83 0.09
N ARG A 309 -30.58 -0.39 0.12
CA ARG A 309 -29.20 -0.68 -0.29
C ARG A 309 -28.94 -0.23 -1.73
N THR A 310 -29.86 -0.53 -2.63
CA THR A 310 -29.79 -0.14 -4.04
C THR A 310 -29.81 1.38 -4.22
N ALA A 311 -30.65 2.08 -3.45
CA ALA A 311 -30.71 3.54 -3.44
C ALA A 311 -29.39 4.17 -2.95
N VAL A 312 -28.83 3.66 -1.85
CA VAL A 312 -27.52 4.09 -1.32
C VAL A 312 -26.41 3.87 -2.34
N GLN A 313 -26.35 2.71 -3.00
CA GLN A 313 -25.37 2.42 -4.05
C GLN A 313 -25.52 3.35 -5.27
N THR A 314 -26.76 3.71 -5.62
CA THR A 314 -27.03 4.64 -6.71
C THR A 314 -26.45 6.02 -6.40
N VAL A 315 -26.74 6.57 -5.21
CA VAL A 315 -26.19 7.87 -4.78
C VAL A 315 -24.67 7.81 -4.61
N LEU A 316 -24.13 6.71 -4.08
CA LEU A 316 -22.69 6.53 -3.95
C LEU A 316 -21.98 6.60 -5.32
N ARG A 317 -22.61 6.10 -6.39
CA ARG A 317 -22.05 6.14 -7.76
C ARG A 317 -22.32 7.43 -8.53
N GLN A 318 -23.46 8.07 -8.31
CA GLN A 318 -23.93 9.16 -9.17
C GLN A 318 -23.91 10.53 -8.49
N GLY A 319 -23.69 10.56 -7.18
CA GLY A 319 -23.82 11.75 -6.36
C GLY A 319 -25.30 12.12 -6.14
N PRO A 320 -25.55 13.30 -5.56
CA PRO A 320 -24.57 14.24 -5.02
C PRO A 320 -23.73 13.65 -3.89
N TRP A 321 -22.53 14.19 -3.68
CA TRP A 321 -21.56 13.70 -2.69
C TRP A 321 -21.14 14.77 -1.69
N THR A 322 -20.97 14.38 -0.44
CA THR A 322 -20.34 15.23 0.59
C THR A 322 -18.83 15.38 0.35
N TYR A 323 -18.18 16.28 1.08
CA TYR A 323 -16.77 16.68 0.88
C TYR A 323 -15.75 15.53 0.89
N ASP A 324 -16.08 14.43 1.55
CA ASP A 324 -15.28 13.23 1.72
C ASP A 324 -15.41 12.25 0.56
N LEU A 325 -16.47 12.34 -0.25
CA LEU A 325 -16.72 11.47 -1.41
C LEU A 325 -16.71 12.21 -2.75
N ALA A 326 -16.83 13.53 -2.74
CA ALA A 326 -16.87 14.33 -3.96
C ALA A 326 -15.55 14.19 -4.76
N PRO A 327 -15.59 13.79 -6.05
CA PRO A 327 -14.41 13.76 -6.91
C PRO A 327 -13.79 15.16 -7.09
N ASP A 328 -12.49 15.22 -7.37
CA ASP A 328 -11.81 16.49 -7.61
C ASP A 328 -12.47 17.29 -8.74
N GLY A 329 -12.82 18.54 -8.44
CA GLY A 329 -13.53 19.45 -9.36
C GLY A 329 -15.06 19.37 -9.31
N VAL A 330 -15.63 18.45 -8.51
CA VAL A 330 -17.07 18.40 -8.23
C VAL A 330 -17.36 19.15 -6.92
N ALA A 331 -18.35 20.05 -6.94
CA ALA A 331 -18.76 20.75 -5.73
C ALA A 331 -19.38 19.77 -4.73
N ALA A 332 -18.89 19.79 -3.49
CA ALA A 332 -19.46 19.02 -2.40
C ALA A 332 -20.88 19.51 -2.09
N ALA A 333 -21.81 18.57 -1.93
CA ALA A 333 -23.17 18.81 -1.52
C ALA A 333 -23.31 18.79 0.01
N GLY A 334 -24.39 19.38 0.51
CA GLY A 334 -24.72 19.33 1.92
C GLY A 334 -25.23 17.96 2.35
N THR A 335 -25.18 17.68 3.64
CA THR A 335 -25.76 16.47 4.25
C THR A 335 -27.21 16.27 3.84
N ARG A 336 -28.01 17.33 3.88
CA ARG A 336 -29.43 17.30 3.52
C ARG A 336 -29.67 16.97 2.05
N ASP A 337 -28.80 17.44 1.15
CA ASP A 337 -28.91 17.19 -0.29
C ASP A 337 -28.61 15.73 -0.62
N VAL A 338 -27.55 15.17 -0.02
CA VAL A 338 -27.23 13.74 -0.16
C VAL A 338 -28.35 12.87 0.42
N ALA A 339 -28.89 13.23 1.58
CA ALA A 339 -30.01 12.51 2.17
C ALA A 339 -31.27 12.56 1.30
N ALA A 340 -31.59 13.73 0.72
CA ALA A 340 -32.71 13.88 -0.20
C ALA A 340 -32.55 13.01 -1.45
N ALA A 341 -31.33 12.91 -1.99
CA ALA A 341 -31.04 12.06 -3.13
C ALA A 341 -31.24 10.57 -2.83
N VAL A 342 -30.86 10.09 -1.64
CA VAL A 342 -31.09 8.68 -1.25
C VAL A 342 -32.59 8.39 -1.13
N LEU A 343 -33.37 9.31 -0.55
CA LEU A 343 -34.82 9.18 -0.44
C LEU A 343 -35.49 9.14 -1.83
N ALA A 344 -35.10 10.03 -2.73
CA ALA A 344 -35.59 10.03 -4.12
C ALA A 344 -35.24 8.72 -4.85
N ALA A 345 -33.99 8.26 -4.75
CA ALA A 345 -33.56 7.00 -5.35
C ALA A 345 -34.30 5.78 -4.75
N PHE A 346 -34.66 5.84 -3.46
CA PHE A 346 -35.49 4.81 -2.83
C PHE A 346 -36.88 4.77 -3.47
N ASP A 347 -37.54 5.91 -3.63
CA ASP A 347 -38.87 6.01 -4.26
C ASP A 347 -38.87 5.52 -5.72
N ASP A 348 -37.85 5.89 -6.49
CA ASP A 348 -37.69 5.48 -7.89
C ASP A 348 -37.46 3.97 -8.05
N ALA A 349 -36.67 3.36 -7.16
CA ALA A 349 -36.45 1.92 -7.12
C ALA A 349 -37.73 1.12 -6.83
N GLY A 350 -38.73 1.75 -6.19
CA GLY A 350 -40.05 1.16 -5.99
C GLY A 350 -40.93 1.18 -7.25
N THR A 351 -40.70 2.13 -8.16
CA THR A 351 -41.53 2.33 -9.36
C THR A 351 -41.08 1.45 -10.54
N THR A 352 -39.79 1.14 -10.63
CA THR A 352 -39.20 0.28 -11.68
C THR A 352 -39.47 -1.21 -11.47
N ALA A 353 -39.73 -1.66 -10.24
CA ALA A 353 -40.12 -3.05 -9.94
C ALA A 353 -41.51 -3.43 -10.47
N ALA A 354 -42.36 -2.46 -10.83
CA ALA A 354 -43.69 -2.70 -11.39
C ALA A 354 -43.69 -2.94 -12.92
N THR A 355 -42.58 -2.66 -13.61
CA THR A 355 -42.49 -2.77 -15.08
C THR A 355 -41.14 -3.36 -15.50
N GLY A 356 -41.05 -4.68 -15.58
CA GLY A 356 -39.93 -5.34 -16.26
C GLY A 356 -39.30 -6.45 -15.44
N ALA A 357 -39.98 -7.60 -15.39
CA ALA A 357 -39.30 -8.86 -15.19
C ALA A 357 -38.30 -9.05 -16.33
N THR A 358 -37.01 -8.92 -16.03
CA THR A 358 -35.95 -9.31 -16.96
C THR A 358 -35.24 -10.49 -16.33
N GLU A 359 -35.34 -11.63 -16.99
CA GLU A 359 -34.79 -12.92 -16.58
C GLU A 359 -33.30 -12.84 -16.22
N PRO A 360 -32.82 -13.69 -15.29
CA PRO A 360 -31.41 -13.74 -14.93
C PRO A 360 -30.60 -14.19 -16.15
N ARG A 361 -29.86 -13.27 -16.75
CA ARG A 361 -28.82 -13.60 -17.73
C ARG A 361 -27.77 -14.44 -17.04
N THR A 362 -27.65 -15.68 -17.47
CA THR A 362 -26.55 -16.59 -17.22
C THR A 362 -25.23 -15.91 -17.60
N ALA A 363 -24.57 -15.33 -16.60
CA ALA A 363 -23.20 -14.86 -16.71
C ALA A 363 -22.27 -16.07 -16.58
N GLN A 364 -21.59 -16.36 -17.67
CA GLN A 364 -20.54 -17.36 -17.79
C GLN A 364 -19.52 -17.25 -16.66
N GLU A 365 -19.08 -18.41 -16.18
CA GLU A 365 -17.93 -18.55 -15.29
C GLU A 365 -16.79 -17.64 -15.76
N PRO A 366 -16.30 -16.72 -14.93
CA PRO A 366 -14.96 -16.20 -15.13
C PRO A 366 -14.02 -17.39 -14.93
N ALA A 367 -13.36 -17.78 -16.02
CA ALA A 367 -12.24 -18.71 -16.01
C ALA A 367 -11.31 -18.36 -14.83
N GLY A 368 -10.96 -19.40 -14.07
CA GLY A 368 -10.36 -19.30 -12.74
C GLY A 368 -9.31 -18.21 -12.62
N VAL A 369 -9.44 -17.40 -11.57
CA VAL A 369 -8.29 -16.68 -11.03
C VAL A 369 -7.47 -17.72 -10.30
N GLU A 370 -6.57 -18.36 -11.05
CA GLU A 370 -5.43 -19.08 -10.53
C GLU A 370 -4.71 -18.21 -9.49
N ALA A 371 -4.15 -18.92 -8.51
CA ALA A 371 -3.37 -18.44 -7.39
C ALA A 371 -2.83 -17.00 -7.51
N VAL A 372 -2.86 -16.25 -6.39
CA VAL A 372 -1.64 -15.48 -6.10
C VAL A 372 -0.58 -16.55 -5.88
N GLU A 373 0.09 -16.93 -6.95
CA GLU A 373 1.20 -17.84 -6.87
C GLU A 373 2.20 -17.17 -5.92
N ALA A 374 2.69 -17.96 -4.97
CA ALA A 374 4.09 -17.94 -4.63
C ALA A 374 4.87 -17.45 -5.85
N VAL A 375 5.67 -16.37 -5.72
CA VAL A 375 6.56 -15.81 -6.76
C VAL A 375 6.44 -16.59 -8.06
N ALA A 376 5.59 -16.13 -9.00
CA ALA A 376 5.27 -16.88 -10.22
C ALA A 376 6.51 -17.64 -10.65
N GLU A 377 6.45 -18.99 -10.66
CA GLU A 377 7.67 -19.77 -10.82
C GLU A 377 8.38 -19.22 -12.07
N PRO A 378 9.66 -18.83 -11.96
CA PRO A 378 10.35 -18.22 -13.08
C PRO A 378 10.20 -19.17 -14.26
N ALA A 379 9.73 -18.65 -15.39
CA ALA A 379 9.44 -19.48 -16.56
C ALA A 379 10.64 -20.34 -16.94
N VAL A 380 11.85 -19.82 -16.69
CA VAL A 380 13.12 -20.55 -16.70
C VAL A 380 14.08 -19.95 -15.65
N ARG A 381 14.90 -20.79 -15.01
CA ARG A 381 16.14 -20.36 -14.34
C ARG A 381 17.34 -20.71 -15.20
N VAL A 382 18.22 -19.74 -15.41
CA VAL A 382 19.43 -19.91 -16.23
C VAL A 382 20.67 -19.72 -15.36
N PRO A 383 21.69 -20.60 -15.42
CA PRO A 383 22.94 -20.38 -14.70
C PRO A 383 23.55 -19.02 -15.06
N ALA A 384 24.03 -18.30 -14.05
CA ALA A 384 24.55 -16.95 -14.23
C ALA A 384 25.77 -16.93 -15.18
N ASP A 385 26.63 -17.94 -15.09
CA ASP A 385 27.82 -18.05 -15.95
C ASP A 385 27.44 -18.29 -17.42
N ASP A 386 26.40 -19.10 -17.67
CA ASP A 386 25.88 -19.34 -19.02
C ASP A 386 25.26 -18.07 -19.61
N LEU A 387 24.46 -17.34 -18.83
CA LEU A 387 23.92 -16.04 -19.26
C LEU A 387 25.02 -15.02 -19.54
N GLN A 388 26.05 -14.98 -18.70
CA GLN A 388 27.17 -14.07 -18.87
C GLN A 388 27.96 -14.40 -20.14
N ALA A 389 28.30 -15.68 -20.37
CA ALA A 389 28.99 -16.13 -21.58
C ALA A 389 28.16 -15.82 -22.84
N TRP A 390 26.87 -16.14 -22.81
CA TRP A 390 25.96 -15.86 -23.92
C TRP A 390 25.81 -14.35 -24.20
N THR A 391 25.80 -13.52 -23.16
CA THR A 391 25.76 -12.05 -23.31
C THR A 391 26.99 -11.54 -24.07
N VAL A 392 28.18 -12.09 -23.78
CA VAL A 392 29.41 -11.75 -24.51
C VAL A 392 29.25 -12.12 -25.99
N GLU A 393 28.81 -13.34 -26.29
CA GLU A 393 28.61 -13.80 -27.67
C GLU A 393 27.62 -12.93 -28.47
N VAL A 394 26.52 -12.52 -27.84
CA VAL A 394 25.51 -11.64 -28.45
C VAL A 394 26.09 -10.25 -28.76
N LEU A 395 26.84 -9.67 -27.83
CA LEU A 395 27.43 -8.34 -28.00
C LEU A 395 28.53 -8.34 -29.06
N GLU A 396 29.38 -9.38 -29.09
CA GLU A 396 30.38 -9.57 -30.14
C GLU A 396 29.73 -9.73 -31.53
N ALA A 397 28.62 -10.46 -31.61
CA ALA A 397 27.88 -10.64 -32.87
C ALA A 397 27.32 -9.32 -33.44
N VAL A 398 27.13 -8.29 -32.60
CA VAL A 398 26.69 -6.96 -33.01
C VAL A 398 27.82 -5.92 -33.05
N GLY A 399 29.08 -6.38 -33.06
CA GLY A 399 30.26 -5.56 -33.31
C GLY A 399 30.88 -4.92 -32.07
N VAL A 400 30.46 -5.30 -30.86
CA VAL A 400 31.10 -4.84 -29.62
C VAL A 400 32.41 -5.59 -29.41
N ARG A 401 33.48 -4.89 -29.04
CA ARG A 401 34.79 -5.52 -28.75
C ARG A 401 34.70 -6.58 -27.65
N PRO A 402 35.46 -7.69 -27.73
CA PRO A 402 35.43 -8.75 -26.71
C PRO A 402 35.68 -8.27 -25.27
N SER A 403 36.61 -7.33 -25.06
CA SER A 403 36.86 -6.73 -23.75
C SER A 403 35.64 -5.96 -23.24
N HIS A 404 35.02 -5.15 -24.08
CA HIS A 404 33.84 -4.37 -23.75
C HIS A 404 32.60 -5.23 -23.52
N ALA A 405 32.43 -6.26 -24.33
CA ALA A 405 31.35 -7.23 -24.16
C ALA A 405 31.43 -7.94 -22.80
N ARG A 406 32.64 -8.27 -22.34
CA ARG A 406 32.88 -8.82 -21.00
C ARG A 406 32.53 -7.85 -19.88
N GLU A 407 32.88 -6.57 -20.00
CA GLU A 407 32.50 -5.55 -19.00
C GLU A 407 30.99 -5.38 -18.90
N VAL A 408 30.29 -5.35 -20.05
CA VAL A 408 28.83 -5.30 -20.06
C VAL A 408 28.25 -6.54 -19.38
N ALA A 409 28.69 -7.73 -19.77
CA ALA A 409 28.21 -8.99 -19.22
C ALA A 409 28.45 -9.09 -17.70
N HIS A 410 29.60 -8.62 -17.22
CA HIS A 410 29.94 -8.56 -15.79
C HIS A 410 28.95 -7.69 -15.00
N VAL A 411 28.68 -6.47 -15.47
CA VAL A 411 27.77 -5.55 -14.77
C VAL A 411 26.32 -6.03 -14.81
N LEU A 412 25.87 -6.61 -15.92
CA LEU A 412 24.51 -7.19 -16.00
C LEU A 412 24.38 -8.40 -15.07
N ALA A 413 25.39 -9.28 -15.05
CA ALA A 413 25.43 -10.43 -14.14
C ALA A 413 25.45 -10.00 -12.66
N TYR A 414 26.19 -8.93 -12.31
CA TYR A 414 26.13 -8.35 -10.97
C TYR A 414 24.69 -7.94 -10.61
N ALA A 415 24.00 -7.23 -11.50
CA ALA A 415 22.64 -6.75 -11.26
C ALA A 415 21.65 -7.92 -11.09
N ASP A 416 21.69 -8.92 -11.97
CA ASP A 416 20.84 -10.10 -11.91
C ASP A 416 21.10 -10.94 -10.66
N LEU A 417 22.37 -11.18 -10.32
CA LEU A 417 22.71 -11.91 -9.09
C LEU A 417 22.30 -11.12 -7.84
N SER A 418 22.32 -9.80 -7.88
CA SER A 418 21.96 -8.94 -6.74
C SER A 418 20.46 -8.71 -6.57
N GLY A 419 19.61 -9.30 -7.43
CA GLY A 419 18.16 -9.07 -7.44
C GLY A 419 17.77 -7.66 -7.89
N ILE A 420 18.57 -7.06 -8.77
CA ILE A 420 18.33 -5.75 -9.41
C ILE A 420 17.96 -5.99 -10.88
N ASP A 421 16.93 -6.81 -11.09
CA ASP A 421 16.52 -7.34 -12.40
C ASP A 421 16.21 -6.24 -13.43
N SER A 422 15.87 -5.04 -12.96
CA SER A 422 15.63 -3.86 -13.81
C SER A 422 16.86 -3.31 -14.52
N HIS A 423 18.07 -3.72 -14.12
CA HIS A 423 19.36 -3.28 -14.69
C HIS A 423 20.24 -4.45 -15.13
N GLY A 424 19.73 -5.69 -15.09
CA GLY A 424 20.43 -6.89 -15.54
C GLY A 424 20.14 -7.26 -16.99
N ILE A 425 20.12 -8.57 -17.29
CA ILE A 425 20.05 -9.11 -18.65
C ILE A 425 18.83 -8.62 -19.45
N ALA A 426 17.74 -8.25 -18.77
CA ALA A 426 16.54 -7.69 -19.38
C ALA A 426 16.82 -6.39 -20.20
N ARG A 427 17.95 -5.72 -19.99
CA ARG A 427 18.36 -4.54 -20.76
C ARG A 427 19.14 -4.85 -22.04
N LEU A 428 19.63 -6.08 -22.20
CA LEU A 428 20.43 -6.47 -23.37
C LEU A 428 19.76 -6.14 -24.72
N PRO A 429 18.46 -6.41 -24.93
CA PRO A 429 17.79 -6.05 -26.19
C PRO A 429 17.83 -4.54 -26.50
N ALA A 430 17.75 -3.68 -25.49
CA ALA A 430 17.80 -2.23 -25.67
C ALA A 430 19.21 -1.75 -26.07
N TYR A 431 20.26 -2.33 -25.48
CA TYR A 431 21.64 -2.03 -25.89
C TYR A 431 21.88 -2.43 -27.34
N VAL A 432 21.49 -3.65 -27.73
CA VAL A 432 21.64 -4.13 -29.10
C VAL A 432 20.87 -3.24 -30.09
N ALA A 433 19.66 -2.81 -29.73
CA ALA A 433 18.88 -1.91 -30.58
C ALA A 433 19.55 -0.54 -30.77
N MET A 434 20.13 0.03 -29.72
CA MET A 434 20.83 1.34 -29.79
C MET A 434 22.17 1.26 -30.54
N ILE A 435 22.85 0.12 -30.47
CA ILE A 435 24.01 -0.16 -31.31
C ILE A 435 23.59 -0.26 -32.77
N GLY A 436 22.56 -1.05 -33.06
CA GLY A 436 22.05 -1.26 -34.42
C GLY A 436 21.54 0.02 -35.09
N SER A 437 21.06 0.99 -34.30
CA SER A 437 20.64 2.31 -34.81
C SER A 437 21.79 3.31 -34.99
N GLY A 438 22.99 2.98 -34.51
CA GLY A 438 24.14 3.89 -34.48
C GLY A 438 24.08 4.97 -33.39
N ALA A 439 23.10 4.90 -32.48
CA ALA A 439 23.00 5.83 -31.36
C ALA A 439 24.00 5.52 -30.22
N ILE A 440 24.54 4.30 -30.20
CA ILE A 440 25.66 3.88 -29.35
C ILE A 440 26.78 3.32 -30.24
N THR A 441 27.99 3.81 -30.03
CA THR A 441 29.20 3.35 -30.74
C THR A 441 29.64 1.99 -30.19
N ALA A 442 29.72 0.96 -31.05
CA ALA A 442 30.12 -0.40 -30.64
C ALA A 442 31.64 -0.63 -30.68
N ASP A 443 32.33 0.01 -31.65
CA ASP A 443 33.76 -0.17 -31.91
C ASP A 443 34.52 1.15 -31.77
N ALA A 444 34.77 1.55 -30.52
CA ALA A 444 35.65 2.65 -30.16
C ALA A 444 36.39 2.32 -28.85
N GLU A 445 37.23 3.23 -28.36
CA GLU A 445 37.94 3.12 -27.08
C GLU A 445 37.78 4.41 -26.29
N PRO A 446 37.56 4.35 -24.96
CA PRO A 446 37.54 5.53 -24.12
C PRO A 446 38.88 6.26 -24.12
N THR A 447 38.87 7.59 -24.06
CA THR A 447 40.10 8.39 -23.95
C THR A 447 40.24 8.98 -22.55
N VAL A 448 41.37 8.72 -21.90
CA VAL A 448 41.67 9.29 -20.58
C VAL A 448 42.44 10.61 -20.74
N HIS A 449 41.90 11.69 -20.19
CA HIS A 449 42.53 12.99 -20.07
C HIS A 449 42.99 13.18 -18.62
N SER A 450 44.30 13.26 -18.40
CA SER A 450 44.88 13.43 -17.08
C SER A 450 46.28 14.04 -17.17
N ASP A 451 46.66 14.78 -16.13
CA ASP A 451 48.03 15.25 -15.88
C ASP A 451 48.82 14.28 -14.96
N GLY A 452 48.24 13.12 -14.63
CA GLY A 452 48.81 12.14 -13.70
C GLY A 452 48.45 12.38 -12.21
N GLY A 453 47.72 13.46 -11.91
CA GLY A 453 47.23 13.79 -10.57
C GLY A 453 46.06 12.93 -10.09
N ALA A 454 45.42 13.35 -9.01
CA ALA A 454 44.31 12.63 -8.37
C ALA A 454 43.00 12.70 -9.17
N VAL A 455 42.92 13.57 -10.17
CA VAL A 455 41.72 13.79 -10.99
C VAL A 455 41.98 13.36 -12.44
N ALA A 456 40.96 12.81 -13.09
CA ALA A 456 40.97 12.54 -14.53
C ALA A 456 39.57 12.74 -15.14
N LEU A 457 39.54 12.92 -16.46
CA LEU A 457 38.31 12.91 -17.26
C LEU A 457 38.41 11.79 -18.29
N VAL A 458 37.38 10.98 -18.41
CA VAL A 458 37.25 9.96 -19.46
C VAL A 458 36.22 10.43 -20.48
N ASP A 459 36.62 10.44 -21.75
CA ASP A 459 35.72 10.65 -22.88
C ASP A 459 35.25 9.30 -23.42
N GLY A 460 33.94 9.07 -23.40
CA GLY A 460 33.30 7.81 -23.76
C GLY A 460 32.98 7.65 -25.24
N HIS A 461 33.08 8.71 -26.05
CA HIS A 461 32.86 8.69 -27.51
C HIS A 461 31.54 8.01 -27.95
N GLY A 462 30.47 8.23 -27.18
CA GLY A 462 29.13 7.68 -27.43
C GLY A 462 29.02 6.16 -27.24
N MET A 463 29.99 5.51 -26.59
CA MET A 463 30.01 4.07 -26.39
C MET A 463 29.04 3.59 -25.29
N LEU A 464 28.92 2.27 -25.17
CA LEU A 464 28.28 1.62 -24.02
C LEU A 464 28.91 2.12 -22.71
N GLY A 465 28.07 2.47 -21.74
CA GLY A 465 28.54 3.03 -20.46
C GLY A 465 29.36 2.08 -19.59
N HIS A 466 29.11 0.77 -19.71
CA HIS A 466 29.79 -0.26 -18.92
C HIS A 466 31.32 -0.25 -19.12
N PRO A 467 31.85 -0.43 -20.34
CA PRO A 467 33.30 -0.38 -20.56
C PRO A 467 33.90 1.00 -20.24
N VAL A 468 33.19 2.10 -20.53
CA VAL A 468 33.67 3.45 -20.23
C VAL A 468 33.82 3.67 -18.72
N THR A 469 32.83 3.21 -17.94
CA THR A 469 32.85 3.32 -16.48
C THR A 469 33.85 2.35 -15.85
N ALA A 470 34.07 1.17 -16.45
CA ALA A 470 35.13 0.25 -16.02
C ALA A 470 36.53 0.88 -16.17
N VAL A 471 36.80 1.58 -17.28
CA VAL A 471 38.04 2.36 -17.45
C VAL A 471 38.13 3.46 -16.40
N ALA A 472 37.05 4.20 -16.15
CA ALA A 472 37.04 5.25 -15.12
C ALA A 472 37.31 4.69 -13.71
N LEU A 473 36.74 3.52 -13.38
CA LEU A 473 37.00 2.82 -12.13
C LEU A 473 38.47 2.40 -12.02
N HIS A 474 39.04 1.83 -13.09
CA HIS A 474 40.45 1.45 -13.11
C HIS A 474 41.36 2.66 -12.84
N GLU A 475 41.15 3.77 -13.57
CA GLU A 475 41.90 5.02 -13.38
C GLU A 475 41.77 5.58 -11.97
N ALA A 476 40.57 5.50 -11.38
CA ALA A 476 40.30 5.94 -10.02
C ALA A 476 41.00 5.06 -8.98
N VAL A 477 40.99 3.73 -9.15
CA VAL A 477 41.68 2.77 -8.28
C VAL A 477 43.20 3.00 -8.32
N GLU A 478 43.78 3.16 -9.51
CA GLU A 478 45.22 3.40 -9.64
C GLU A 478 45.63 4.72 -8.94
N ARG A 479 44.84 5.78 -9.12
CA ARG A 479 45.06 7.06 -8.43
C ARG A 479 44.86 6.97 -6.93
N ALA A 480 43.84 6.29 -6.46
CA ALA A 480 43.61 6.08 -5.04
C ALA A 480 44.79 5.37 -4.39
N ARG A 481 45.30 4.30 -5.01
CA ARG A 481 46.48 3.59 -4.50
C ARG A 481 47.73 4.46 -4.50
N ARG A 482 47.94 5.26 -5.54
CA ARG A 482 49.15 6.10 -5.67
C ARG A 482 49.10 7.35 -4.78
N LEU A 483 47.98 8.05 -4.77
CA LEU A 483 47.80 9.42 -4.27
C LEU A 483 46.82 9.52 -3.10
N GLY A 484 46.13 8.44 -2.77
CA GLY A 484 45.11 8.37 -1.73
C GLY A 484 43.68 8.58 -2.22
N LEU A 485 43.50 9.37 -3.27
CA LEU A 485 42.20 9.64 -3.88
C LEU A 485 42.32 9.55 -5.40
N GLY A 486 41.32 8.94 -6.03
CA GLY A 486 41.06 9.03 -7.46
C GLY A 486 39.68 9.61 -7.69
N TRP A 487 39.58 10.71 -8.43
CA TRP A 487 38.32 11.32 -8.83
C TRP A 487 38.26 11.33 -10.35
N VAL A 488 37.32 10.59 -10.92
CA VAL A 488 37.23 10.42 -12.37
C VAL A 488 35.83 10.75 -12.86
N ASN A 489 35.74 11.83 -13.62
CA ASN A 489 34.52 12.19 -14.34
C ASN A 489 34.50 11.48 -15.69
N VAL A 490 33.30 11.17 -16.18
CA VAL A 490 33.07 10.61 -17.51
C VAL A 490 32.11 11.50 -18.26
N ARG A 491 32.38 11.76 -19.54
CA ARG A 491 31.44 12.42 -20.46
C ARG A 491 31.19 11.56 -21.70
N ASP A 492 30.16 11.94 -22.44
CA ASP A 492 29.82 11.34 -23.74
C ASP A 492 29.69 9.82 -23.69
N SER A 493 29.05 9.31 -22.63
CA SER A 493 28.85 7.88 -22.41
C SER A 493 27.40 7.45 -22.67
N SER A 494 27.02 6.26 -22.21
CA SER A 494 25.64 5.77 -22.22
C SER A 494 25.26 5.16 -20.87
N HIS A 495 24.04 4.60 -20.78
CA HIS A 495 23.63 3.83 -19.60
C HIS A 495 24.67 2.75 -19.24
N HIS A 496 25.13 2.76 -17.99
CA HIS A 496 26.22 1.90 -17.48
C HIS A 496 25.74 0.76 -16.56
N GLY A 497 24.43 0.46 -16.54
CA GLY A 497 23.89 -0.57 -15.63
C GLY A 497 23.80 -0.09 -14.18
N ALA A 498 23.87 -1.02 -13.22
CA ALA A 498 23.77 -0.71 -11.80
C ALA A 498 25.07 -0.05 -11.28
N SER A 499 24.99 1.18 -10.76
CA SER A 499 26.12 1.91 -10.14
C SER A 499 26.79 1.10 -9.04
N GLY A 500 26.01 0.29 -8.31
CA GLY A 500 26.47 -0.61 -7.27
C GLY A 500 27.57 -1.58 -7.70
N SER A 501 27.64 -1.98 -8.99
CA SER A 501 28.67 -2.92 -9.48
C SER A 501 30.07 -2.35 -9.32
N TYR A 502 30.27 -1.10 -9.72
CA TYR A 502 31.59 -0.46 -9.73
C TYR A 502 32.11 -0.22 -8.31
N VAL A 503 31.23 0.24 -7.41
CA VAL A 503 31.62 0.48 -6.02
C VAL A 503 31.81 -0.83 -5.24
N TYR A 504 31.07 -1.88 -5.61
CA TYR A 504 31.28 -3.23 -5.09
C TYR A 504 32.66 -3.76 -5.47
N ASP A 505 33.06 -3.62 -6.73
CA ASP A 505 34.36 -4.09 -7.23
C ASP A 505 35.55 -3.35 -6.60
N ALA A 506 35.42 -2.04 -6.36
CA ALA A 506 36.41 -1.29 -5.57
C ALA A 506 36.46 -1.76 -4.11
N ALA A 507 35.30 -1.95 -3.48
CA ALA A 507 35.23 -2.32 -2.07
C ALA A 507 35.75 -3.74 -1.80
N ARG A 508 35.61 -4.66 -2.75
CA ARG A 508 36.26 -5.98 -2.70
C ARG A 508 37.78 -5.91 -2.72
N GLN A 509 38.36 -4.82 -3.22
CA GLN A 509 39.79 -4.56 -3.19
C GLN A 509 40.24 -3.81 -1.93
N GLY A 510 39.35 -3.61 -0.95
CA GLY A 510 39.65 -2.89 0.28
C GLY A 510 39.60 -1.36 0.15
N LEU A 511 39.04 -0.83 -0.94
CA LEU A 511 38.94 0.61 -1.21
C LEU A 511 37.52 1.12 -0.93
N VAL A 512 37.37 2.41 -0.63
CA VAL A 512 36.05 3.05 -0.52
C VAL A 512 35.71 3.73 -1.84
N ALA A 513 34.51 3.54 -2.36
CA ALA A 513 34.15 4.10 -3.65
C ALA A 513 32.77 4.75 -3.67
N ILE A 514 32.63 5.80 -4.47
CA ILE A 514 31.37 6.45 -4.83
C ILE A 514 31.22 6.38 -6.34
N ALA A 515 30.02 6.03 -6.81
CA ALA A 515 29.66 6.11 -8.22
C ALA A 515 28.34 6.87 -8.40
N ALA A 516 28.25 7.71 -9.41
CA ALA A 516 27.02 8.44 -9.74
C ALA A 516 26.88 8.63 -11.26
N THR A 517 25.66 8.77 -11.74
CA THR A 517 25.36 9.09 -13.15
C THR A 517 24.16 9.99 -13.28
N ASN A 518 24.16 10.90 -14.25
CA ASN A 518 22.92 11.54 -14.69
C ASN A 518 22.18 10.65 -15.70
N THR A 519 20.89 10.90 -15.90
CA THR A 519 20.08 10.26 -16.95
C THR A 519 19.16 11.27 -17.61
N GLY A 520 18.52 10.89 -18.73
CA GLY A 520 17.54 11.75 -19.39
C GLY A 520 16.33 12.07 -18.51
N PRO A 521 15.62 13.19 -18.79
CA PRO A 521 14.65 13.79 -17.88
C PRO A 521 13.40 12.93 -17.71
N ILE A 522 13.15 12.49 -16.48
CA ILE A 522 11.90 11.81 -16.08
C ILE A 522 11.40 12.22 -14.69
N VAL A 523 12.20 12.95 -13.91
CA VAL A 523 11.88 13.40 -12.54
C VAL A 523 11.68 14.91 -12.51
N ALA A 524 10.60 15.37 -11.89
CA ALA A 524 10.33 16.79 -11.69
C ALA A 524 11.11 17.38 -10.50
N PRO A 525 11.74 18.55 -10.63
CA PRO A 525 12.19 19.34 -9.48
C PRO A 525 11.03 19.63 -8.51
N THR A 526 11.32 19.78 -7.23
CA THR A 526 10.29 20.17 -6.24
C THR A 526 9.60 21.48 -6.66
N GLY A 527 8.28 21.45 -6.78
CA GLY A 527 7.46 22.59 -7.22
C GLY A 527 7.26 22.69 -8.75
N SER A 528 7.82 21.75 -9.53
CA SER A 528 7.61 21.68 -10.98
C SER A 528 6.60 20.59 -11.35
N ALA A 529 5.76 20.85 -12.35
CA ALA A 529 4.92 19.84 -13.01
C ALA A 529 5.62 19.19 -14.22
N ARG A 530 6.86 19.60 -14.53
CA ARG A 530 7.63 19.13 -15.69
C ARG A 530 8.91 18.40 -15.26
N PRO A 531 9.28 17.30 -15.94
CA PRO A 531 10.53 16.62 -15.67
C PRO A 531 11.72 17.49 -16.11
N TYR A 532 12.80 17.43 -15.36
CA TYR A 532 14.07 18.07 -15.70
C TYR A 532 15.26 17.16 -15.44
N PHE A 533 15.23 16.40 -14.34
CA PHE A 533 16.31 15.50 -13.96
C PHE A 533 16.01 14.07 -14.40
N GLY A 534 17.07 13.30 -14.55
CA GLY A 534 16.98 11.86 -14.52
C GLY A 534 16.65 11.30 -13.14
N THR A 535 16.70 9.97 -13.03
CA THR A 535 16.66 9.30 -11.71
C THR A 535 17.96 9.45 -10.92
N ASN A 536 19.00 9.94 -11.59
CA ASN A 536 20.27 10.44 -11.05
C ASN A 536 20.81 9.62 -9.86
N PRO A 537 21.10 8.32 -10.03
CA PRO A 537 21.48 7.46 -8.92
C PRO A 537 22.85 7.81 -8.33
N LEU A 538 23.00 7.48 -7.04
CA LEU A 538 24.22 7.59 -6.25
C LEU A 538 24.46 6.27 -5.51
N ALA A 539 25.69 5.76 -5.62
CA ALA A 539 26.12 4.55 -4.94
C ALA A 539 27.39 4.78 -4.11
N LEU A 540 27.52 4.03 -3.01
CA LEU A 540 28.69 3.98 -2.14
C LEU A 540 29.02 2.52 -1.80
N GLY A 541 30.30 2.16 -1.90
CA GLY A 541 30.86 0.88 -1.52
C GLY A 541 31.83 1.04 -0.36
N MET A 542 31.64 0.28 0.71
CA MET A 542 32.47 0.29 1.91
C MET A 542 32.94 -1.14 2.23
N PRO A 543 34.26 -1.40 2.34
CA PRO A 543 34.79 -2.69 2.77
C PRO A 543 34.37 -3.03 4.20
N VAL A 544 34.04 -4.31 4.45
CA VAL A 544 33.59 -4.81 5.75
C VAL A 544 34.38 -6.05 6.14
N ALA A 545 34.79 -6.16 7.40
CA ALA A 545 35.51 -7.33 7.87
C ALA A 545 34.60 -8.57 7.90
N GLY A 546 35.06 -9.68 7.31
CA GLY A 546 34.42 -10.99 7.43
C GLY A 546 33.08 -11.19 6.69
N GLU A 547 32.59 -10.19 5.95
CA GLU A 547 31.40 -10.30 5.10
C GLU A 547 31.58 -9.54 3.77
N GLU A 548 30.61 -9.65 2.86
CA GLU A 548 30.65 -8.86 1.62
C GLU A 548 30.60 -7.35 1.90
N PRO A 549 31.16 -6.50 1.01
CA PRO A 549 31.09 -5.05 1.17
C PRO A 549 29.67 -4.51 1.36
N MET A 550 29.56 -3.45 2.17
CA MET A 550 28.32 -2.67 2.26
C MET A 550 28.20 -1.85 0.99
N VAL A 551 27.08 -2.03 0.28
CA VAL A 551 26.77 -1.28 -0.94
C VAL A 551 25.45 -0.55 -0.74
N PHE A 552 25.53 0.77 -0.70
CA PHE A 552 24.39 1.66 -0.84
C PHE A 552 24.25 2.02 -2.31
N ASP A 553 23.08 1.81 -2.92
CA ASP A 553 22.82 2.12 -4.32
C ASP A 553 21.35 2.52 -4.46
N MET A 554 21.09 3.80 -4.76
CA MET A 554 19.73 4.33 -4.87
C MET A 554 19.59 5.35 -6.00
N ALA A 555 18.40 5.41 -6.58
CA ALA A 555 17.93 6.57 -7.32
C ALA A 555 17.60 7.73 -6.37
N THR A 556 17.70 8.96 -6.85
CA THR A 556 17.27 10.16 -6.09
C THR A 556 15.78 10.48 -6.24
N SER A 557 15.05 9.70 -7.04
CA SER A 557 13.59 9.72 -7.13
C SER A 557 12.93 8.93 -5.99
N ALA A 558 11.66 9.23 -5.69
CA ALA A 558 10.88 8.48 -4.70
C ALA A 558 10.76 6.99 -5.05
N VAL A 559 10.82 6.68 -6.35
CA VAL A 559 10.74 5.32 -6.86
C VAL A 559 11.50 5.18 -8.18
N ALA A 560 11.95 3.97 -8.50
CA ALA A 560 12.51 3.63 -9.81
C ALA A 560 11.42 3.51 -10.89
N GLY A 561 11.72 3.98 -12.11
CA GLY A 561 10.79 3.93 -13.25
C GLY A 561 10.25 2.53 -13.57
N GLY A 562 11.06 1.47 -13.41
CA GLY A 562 10.63 0.09 -13.63
C GLY A 562 9.45 -0.36 -12.74
N LYS A 563 9.22 0.29 -11.58
CA LYS A 563 8.04 -0.02 -10.76
C LYS A 563 6.74 0.44 -11.41
N PHE A 564 6.77 1.48 -12.26
CA PHE A 564 5.60 1.89 -13.05
C PHE A 564 5.30 0.89 -14.16
N GLU A 565 6.32 0.33 -14.82
CA GLU A 565 6.14 -0.72 -15.84
C GLU A 565 5.48 -1.96 -15.24
N ILE A 566 5.92 -2.35 -14.02
CA ILE A 566 5.29 -3.43 -13.26
C ILE A 566 3.84 -3.08 -12.92
N ALA A 567 3.56 -1.86 -12.43
CA ALA A 567 2.22 -1.43 -12.10
C ALA A 567 1.28 -1.45 -13.33
N LEU A 568 1.72 -0.90 -14.46
CA LEU A 568 0.99 -0.94 -15.75
C LEU A 568 0.71 -2.37 -16.21
N ARG A 569 1.73 -3.23 -16.21
CA ARG A 569 1.60 -4.63 -16.65
C ARG A 569 0.64 -5.42 -15.78
N LEU A 570 0.65 -5.15 -14.47
CA LEU A 570 -0.20 -5.84 -13.50
C LEU A 570 -1.59 -5.18 -13.32
N GLY A 571 -1.89 -4.10 -14.05
CA GLY A 571 -3.13 -3.33 -13.86
C GLY A 571 -3.29 -2.76 -12.45
N LYS A 572 -2.18 -2.49 -11.75
CA LYS A 572 -2.15 -2.00 -10.36
C LYS A 572 -1.97 -0.49 -10.33
N GLN A 573 -2.59 0.15 -9.35
CA GLN A 573 -2.31 1.54 -9.02
C GLN A 573 -0.91 1.69 -8.40
N ILE A 574 -0.30 2.87 -8.56
CA ILE A 574 0.91 3.30 -7.86
C ILE A 574 0.54 4.10 -6.60
N PRO A 575 1.37 4.08 -5.55
CA PRO A 575 1.20 4.98 -4.41
C PRO A 575 1.26 6.47 -4.82
N LEU A 576 0.50 7.31 -4.10
CA LEU A 576 0.70 8.76 -4.17
C LEU A 576 2.15 9.11 -3.79
N GLY A 577 2.64 10.20 -4.37
CA GLY A 577 4.02 10.64 -4.18
C GLY A 577 5.05 9.94 -5.09
N TRP A 578 4.63 9.02 -5.96
CA TRP A 578 5.51 8.44 -6.99
C TRP A 578 5.63 9.29 -8.24
N GLY A 579 4.54 9.93 -8.67
CA GLY A 579 4.52 10.76 -9.87
C GLY A 579 3.31 11.69 -9.95
N LEU A 580 3.32 12.56 -10.96
CA LEU A 580 2.27 13.52 -11.26
C LEU A 580 1.67 13.26 -12.64
N THR A 581 0.42 13.67 -12.86
CA THR A 581 -0.16 13.77 -14.21
C THR A 581 0.57 14.84 -15.04
N ALA A 582 0.26 14.94 -16.33
CA ALA A 582 0.82 15.97 -17.22
C ALA A 582 0.53 17.41 -16.75
N GLU A 583 -0.58 17.60 -16.03
CA GLU A 583 -1.06 18.85 -15.46
C GLU A 583 -0.41 19.17 -14.10
N GLY A 584 0.33 18.22 -13.52
CA GLY A 584 1.03 18.41 -12.24
C GLY A 584 0.26 17.94 -11.00
N HIS A 585 -0.83 17.17 -11.15
CA HIS A 585 -1.58 16.64 -10.02
C HIS A 585 -1.02 15.29 -9.53
N PRO A 586 -0.94 15.03 -8.22
CA PRO A 586 -0.62 13.71 -7.69
C PRO A 586 -1.59 12.64 -8.23
N THR A 587 -1.09 11.46 -8.57
CA THR A 587 -1.92 10.40 -9.15
C THR A 587 -1.50 9.01 -8.67
N THR A 588 -2.48 8.12 -8.57
CA THR A 588 -2.28 6.68 -8.36
C THR A 588 -2.39 5.88 -9.66
N ASP A 589 -2.70 6.52 -10.78
CA ASP A 589 -2.71 5.87 -12.09
C ASP A 589 -1.28 5.86 -12.68
N PRO A 590 -0.61 4.70 -12.79
CA PRO A 590 0.69 4.65 -13.45
C PRO A 590 0.62 5.05 -14.92
N GLY A 591 -0.55 4.91 -15.56
CA GLY A 591 -0.80 5.27 -16.94
C GLY A 591 -0.94 6.76 -17.19
N ALA A 592 -1.06 7.59 -16.15
CA ALA A 592 -1.03 9.04 -16.23
C ALA A 592 0.39 9.61 -16.14
N VAL A 593 1.34 8.83 -15.59
CA VAL A 593 2.74 9.24 -15.40
C VAL A 593 3.63 8.56 -16.43
N TYR A 594 3.53 7.24 -16.53
CA TYR A 594 4.42 6.40 -17.29
C TYR A 594 3.68 5.78 -18.48
N PRO A 595 4.35 5.61 -19.62
CA PRO A 595 5.66 6.19 -19.95
C PRO A 595 5.58 7.62 -20.46
N GLY A 596 6.41 8.52 -19.91
CA GLY A 596 6.64 9.85 -20.49
C GLY A 596 5.40 10.77 -20.55
N LYS A 597 4.33 10.44 -19.83
CA LYS A 597 3.08 11.22 -19.81
C LYS A 597 3.09 12.27 -18.69
N GLY A 598 3.73 11.96 -17.58
CA GLY A 598 3.94 12.85 -16.45
C GLY A 598 5.26 12.55 -15.75
N PRO A 599 5.72 13.45 -14.86
CA PRO A 599 7.00 13.27 -14.19
C PRO A 599 6.91 12.34 -12.98
N LEU A 600 8.00 11.63 -12.70
CA LEU A 600 8.27 11.05 -11.39
C LEU A 600 8.60 12.16 -10.38
N LEU A 601 8.44 11.85 -9.10
CA LEU A 601 8.77 12.77 -8.01
C LEU A 601 10.13 12.43 -7.34
N PRO A 602 10.83 13.44 -6.77
CA PRO A 602 12.07 13.22 -6.00
C PRO A 602 11.82 12.41 -4.73
N LEU A 603 12.88 11.83 -4.15
CA LEU A 603 12.82 11.25 -2.80
C LEU A 603 12.30 12.30 -1.80
N GLY A 604 11.30 11.91 -1.01
CA GLY A 604 10.52 12.84 -0.18
C GLY A 604 9.31 13.44 -0.90
N SER A 605 9.01 13.01 -2.12
CA SER A 605 7.75 13.20 -2.86
C SER A 605 7.26 14.65 -2.98
N ASP A 606 6.55 15.15 -1.97
CA ASP A 606 5.97 16.49 -1.90
C ASP A 606 6.60 17.35 -0.78
N ARG A 607 6.05 18.55 -0.57
CA ARG A 607 6.58 19.50 0.41
C ARG A 607 6.58 18.92 1.84
N GLU A 608 5.48 18.30 2.26
CA GLU A 608 5.31 17.79 3.63
C GLU A 608 6.22 16.59 3.90
N HIS A 609 6.51 15.80 2.86
CA HIS A 609 7.42 14.66 2.92
C HIS A 609 8.90 15.01 2.63
N SER A 610 9.24 16.31 2.56
CA SER A 610 10.61 16.82 2.33
C SER A 610 11.20 16.57 0.93
N SER A 611 10.41 16.67 -0.13
CA SER A 611 10.82 16.54 -1.55
C SER A 611 12.10 17.28 -1.93
N HIS A 612 12.32 18.45 -1.33
CA HIS A 612 13.51 19.28 -1.55
C HIS A 612 14.83 18.53 -1.26
N LYS A 613 14.81 17.49 -0.42
CA LYS A 613 15.99 16.66 -0.14
C LYS A 613 16.35 15.75 -1.32
N GLY A 614 15.39 15.01 -1.86
CA GLY A 614 15.61 14.19 -3.06
C GLY A 614 15.93 15.03 -4.28
N TYR A 615 15.28 16.20 -4.43
CA TYR A 615 15.61 17.16 -5.48
C TYR A 615 17.05 17.67 -5.32
N GLY A 616 17.45 18.08 -4.11
CA GLY A 616 18.82 18.51 -3.83
C GLY A 616 19.85 17.44 -4.18
N LEU A 617 19.59 16.17 -3.86
CA LEU A 617 20.47 15.05 -4.24
C LEU A 617 20.55 14.86 -5.76
N ALA A 618 19.42 14.95 -6.47
CA ALA A 618 19.40 14.84 -7.93
C ALA A 618 20.23 15.95 -8.60
N LEU A 619 20.13 17.18 -8.08
CA LEU A 619 20.90 18.33 -8.56
C LEU A 619 22.40 18.15 -8.28
N LEU A 620 22.77 17.65 -7.09
CA LEU A 620 24.17 17.35 -6.78
C LEU A 620 24.76 16.33 -7.74
N VAL A 621 24.03 15.25 -8.03
CA VAL A 621 24.48 14.25 -9.02
C VAL A 621 24.63 14.87 -10.42
N GLU A 622 23.70 15.71 -10.85
CA GLU A 622 23.79 16.40 -12.15
C GLU A 622 25.02 17.31 -12.25
N LEU A 623 25.29 18.10 -11.19
CA LEU A 623 26.45 18.99 -11.12
C LEU A 623 27.76 18.18 -11.12
N LEU A 624 27.84 17.16 -10.26
CA LEU A 624 29.04 16.37 -10.05
C LEU A 624 29.37 15.45 -11.23
N THR A 625 28.38 15.07 -12.03
CA THR A 625 28.59 14.25 -13.22
C THR A 625 28.71 15.11 -14.47
N ALA A 626 27.60 15.70 -14.95
CA ALA A 626 27.55 16.38 -16.24
C ALA A 626 28.30 17.71 -16.27
N VAL A 627 28.05 18.60 -15.31
CA VAL A 627 28.63 19.95 -15.35
C VAL A 627 30.15 19.88 -15.19
N LEU A 628 30.65 19.10 -14.24
CA LEU A 628 32.10 18.93 -14.06
C LEU A 628 32.77 18.19 -15.22
N ALA A 629 32.10 17.23 -15.86
CA ALA A 629 32.64 16.53 -17.02
C ALA A 629 32.55 17.35 -18.33
N GLY A 630 31.81 18.47 -18.33
CA GLY A 630 31.46 19.20 -19.55
C GLY A 630 30.53 18.43 -20.48
N GLY A 631 29.71 17.52 -19.92
CA GLY A 631 28.71 16.74 -20.63
C GLY A 631 27.34 17.42 -20.67
N PRO A 632 26.37 16.87 -21.42
CA PRO A 632 25.01 17.38 -21.42
C PRO A 632 24.30 17.07 -20.10
N PHE A 633 23.37 17.95 -19.72
CA PHE A 633 22.56 17.84 -18.50
C PHE A 633 21.08 18.04 -18.80
N GLY A 634 20.23 17.54 -17.90
CA GLY A 634 18.77 17.68 -17.98
C GLY A 634 18.20 17.28 -19.36
N PRO A 635 17.42 18.15 -20.05
CA PRO A 635 16.86 17.85 -21.37
C PRO A 635 17.87 17.56 -22.50
N GLY A 636 19.17 17.87 -22.30
CA GLY A 636 20.21 17.55 -23.27
C GLY A 636 20.65 16.06 -23.26
N VAL A 637 20.18 15.27 -22.30
CA VAL A 637 20.59 13.88 -22.09
C VAL A 637 19.53 12.93 -22.65
N GLY A 638 19.94 11.97 -23.48
CA GLY A 638 19.07 10.94 -24.03
C GLY A 638 18.83 9.78 -23.06
N ASN A 639 17.87 8.91 -23.38
CA ASN A 639 17.53 7.73 -22.57
C ASN A 639 17.78 6.43 -23.35
N LEU A 640 18.16 5.36 -22.63
CA LEU A 640 18.36 4.02 -23.22
C LEU A 640 17.06 3.42 -23.80
N THR A 641 15.95 3.60 -23.10
CA THR A 641 14.62 3.11 -23.51
C THR A 641 13.73 4.30 -23.78
N ALA A 642 13.74 4.80 -25.01
CA ALA A 642 13.07 6.06 -25.38
C ALA A 642 11.54 5.96 -25.27
N ARG A 643 10.91 6.91 -24.55
CA ARG A 643 9.48 7.25 -24.71
C ARG A 643 9.17 8.76 -24.63
N ALA A 644 10.17 9.65 -24.63
CA ALA A 644 9.92 11.12 -24.68
C ALA A 644 11.03 12.01 -25.31
N VAL A 645 12.31 11.62 -25.30
CA VAL A 645 13.42 12.43 -25.90
C VAL A 645 14.14 11.60 -26.97
N THR A 646 14.33 12.20 -28.14
CA THR A 646 15.02 11.61 -29.31
C THR A 646 16.48 12.06 -29.36
N GLY A 647 17.42 11.13 -29.29
CA GLY A 647 18.85 11.41 -29.46
C GLY A 647 19.75 10.36 -28.79
N PRO A 648 21.06 10.39 -29.05
CA PRO A 648 22.03 9.52 -28.37
C PRO A 648 22.03 9.80 -26.86
N PRO A 649 22.29 8.80 -25.99
CA PRO A 649 22.19 8.97 -24.54
C PRO A 649 23.11 10.06 -23.98
N ARG A 650 24.39 10.04 -24.36
CA ARG A 650 25.42 11.02 -23.97
C ARG A 650 25.47 11.30 -22.46
N THR A 651 25.22 10.29 -21.63
CA THR A 651 25.23 10.41 -20.18
C THR A 651 26.63 10.69 -19.64
N SER A 652 26.70 11.27 -18.45
CA SER A 652 27.92 11.56 -17.73
C SER A 652 27.94 10.82 -16.40
N HIS A 653 29.14 10.43 -15.97
CA HIS A 653 29.33 9.62 -14.77
C HIS A 653 30.41 10.22 -13.86
N LEU A 654 30.44 9.76 -12.63
CA LEU A 654 31.48 10.04 -11.66
C LEU A 654 31.85 8.73 -10.97
N VAL A 655 33.15 8.47 -10.87
CA VAL A 655 33.72 7.43 -10.00
C VAL A 655 34.76 8.08 -9.11
N VAL A 656 34.58 7.95 -7.80
CA VAL A 656 35.54 8.40 -6.78
C VAL A 656 36.00 7.20 -6.00
N VAL A 657 37.30 7.04 -5.82
CA VAL A 657 37.89 5.95 -5.03
C VAL A 657 38.86 6.54 -4.02
N LEU A 658 38.73 6.13 -2.76
CA LEU A 658 39.58 6.50 -1.64
C LEU A 658 40.28 5.25 -1.14
N ASP A 659 41.59 5.35 -0.92
CA ASP A 659 42.38 4.32 -0.24
C ASP A 659 42.36 4.57 1.28
N PRO A 660 41.66 3.73 2.09
CA PRO A 660 41.56 3.91 3.53
C PRO A 660 42.92 3.88 4.24
N ALA A 661 43.94 3.25 3.64
CA ALA A 661 45.29 3.20 4.20
C ALA A 661 45.94 4.58 4.32
N ARG A 662 45.42 5.58 3.60
CA ARG A 662 45.88 6.97 3.71
C ARG A 662 45.28 7.73 4.89
N LEU A 663 44.22 7.20 5.49
CA LEU A 663 43.57 7.80 6.67
C LEU A 663 43.98 7.11 7.97
N GLY A 664 44.48 5.87 7.91
CA GLY A 664 44.86 5.08 9.08
C GLY A 664 44.89 3.59 8.78
N ASP A 665 44.64 2.77 9.80
CA ASP A 665 44.62 1.30 9.68
C ASP A 665 43.34 0.80 8.99
N PRO A 666 43.42 0.27 7.75
CA PRO A 666 42.25 -0.22 7.01
C PRO A 666 41.58 -1.43 7.67
N THR A 667 42.35 -2.30 8.32
CA THR A 667 41.80 -3.49 8.99
C THR A 667 40.95 -3.07 10.17
N ARG A 668 41.42 -2.08 10.96
CA ARG A 668 40.61 -1.48 12.02
C ARG A 668 39.35 -0.82 11.46
N MET A 669 39.45 -0.06 10.38
CA MET A 669 38.28 0.59 9.77
C MET A 669 37.23 -0.43 9.28
N GLN A 670 37.67 -1.54 8.68
CA GLN A 670 36.80 -2.64 8.27
C GLN A 670 36.11 -3.32 9.46
N ALA A 671 36.84 -3.51 10.58
CA ALA A 671 36.29 -4.07 11.81
C ALA A 671 35.26 -3.12 12.47
N GLU A 672 35.55 -1.82 12.54
CA GLU A 672 34.60 -0.83 13.07
C GLU A 672 33.36 -0.70 12.17
N THR A 673 33.53 -0.83 10.86
CA THR A 673 32.40 -0.88 9.93
C THR A 673 31.54 -2.12 10.18
N GLN A 674 32.16 -3.30 10.33
CA GLN A 674 31.43 -4.52 10.67
C GLN A 674 30.68 -4.37 12.00
N ARG A 675 31.32 -3.78 13.01
CA ARG A 675 30.70 -3.50 14.31
C ARG A 675 29.50 -2.57 14.19
N LEU A 676 29.65 -1.41 13.53
CA LEU A 676 28.57 -0.46 13.30
C LEU A 676 27.37 -1.12 12.61
N LEU A 677 27.62 -1.85 11.51
CA LEU A 677 26.56 -2.53 10.77
C LEU A 677 25.89 -3.62 11.61
N GLY A 678 26.67 -4.36 12.41
CA GLY A 678 26.16 -5.35 13.36
C GLY A 678 25.28 -4.75 14.44
N GLU A 679 25.70 -3.63 15.05
CA GLU A 679 24.91 -2.89 16.05
C GLU A 679 23.57 -2.41 15.45
N LEU A 680 23.58 -1.88 14.22
CA LEU A 680 22.34 -1.48 13.52
C LEU A 680 21.40 -2.66 13.26
N ARG A 681 21.92 -3.79 12.77
CA ARG A 681 21.13 -5.01 12.50
C ARG A 681 20.56 -5.64 13.77
N ALA A 682 21.19 -5.39 14.93
CA ALA A 682 20.75 -5.89 16.23
C ALA A 682 19.69 -4.99 16.91
N LEU A 683 19.40 -3.81 16.37
CA LEU A 683 18.34 -2.94 16.90
C LEU A 683 16.98 -3.64 16.81
N ILE A 684 16.13 -3.36 17.79
CA ILE A 684 14.75 -3.88 17.84
C ILE A 684 14.00 -3.34 16.61
N PRO A 685 13.54 -4.21 15.70
CA PRO A 685 12.81 -3.76 14.52
C PRO A 685 11.39 -3.32 14.90
N VAL A 686 10.87 -2.32 14.18
CA VAL A 686 9.46 -1.88 14.31
C VAL A 686 8.49 -3.00 13.94
N ASP A 687 8.85 -3.80 12.93
CA ASP A 687 8.18 -5.03 12.52
C ASP A 687 9.15 -6.21 12.72
N PRO A 688 8.91 -7.13 13.67
CA PRO A 688 9.76 -8.31 13.88
C PRO A 688 9.94 -9.20 12.64
N ALA A 689 9.02 -9.17 11.66
CA ALA A 689 9.15 -9.90 10.41
C ALA A 689 10.05 -9.20 9.38
N LEU A 690 10.31 -7.90 9.55
CA LEU A 690 11.19 -7.09 8.72
C LEU A 690 12.35 -6.56 9.58
N PRO A 691 13.38 -7.39 9.84
CA PRO A 691 14.50 -6.99 10.67
C PRO A 691 15.20 -5.76 10.08
N VAL A 692 15.86 -4.98 10.94
CA VAL A 692 16.70 -3.86 10.48
C VAL A 692 17.78 -4.40 9.57
N ARG A 693 17.83 -3.90 8.33
CA ARG A 693 18.81 -4.28 7.32
C ARG A 693 19.74 -3.12 7.03
N THR A 694 21.00 -3.43 6.78
CA THR A 694 21.96 -2.46 6.26
C THR A 694 22.01 -2.53 4.73
N PRO A 695 22.40 -1.45 4.05
CA PRO A 695 22.57 -1.46 2.59
C PRO A 695 23.45 -2.64 2.12
N GLY A 696 23.09 -3.24 0.99
CA GLY A 696 23.80 -4.39 0.41
C GLY A 696 23.43 -5.77 1.00
N GLN A 697 22.87 -5.85 2.21
CA GLN A 697 22.59 -7.14 2.88
C GLN A 697 21.61 -8.03 2.10
N ARG A 698 20.53 -7.44 1.56
CA ARG A 698 19.58 -8.16 0.68
C ARG A 698 20.27 -8.67 -0.59
N ALA A 699 21.08 -7.81 -1.22
CA ALA A 699 21.76 -8.14 -2.46
C ALA A 699 22.79 -9.27 -2.28
N ALA A 700 23.53 -9.29 -1.17
CA ALA A 700 24.47 -10.36 -0.84
C ALA A 700 23.77 -11.73 -0.68
N ALA A 701 22.62 -11.75 0.00
CA ALA A 701 21.80 -12.96 0.12
C ALA A 701 21.28 -13.45 -1.25
N GLU A 702 20.77 -12.54 -2.08
CA GLU A 702 20.34 -12.86 -3.44
C GLU A 702 21.48 -13.39 -4.31
N ARG A 703 22.67 -12.79 -4.25
CA ARG A 703 23.85 -13.27 -5.01
C ARG A 703 24.19 -14.70 -4.62
N THR A 704 24.17 -15.00 -3.34
CA THR A 704 24.44 -16.35 -2.83
C THR A 704 23.40 -17.35 -3.35
N ALA A 705 22.12 -17.01 -3.25
CA ALA A 705 21.02 -17.87 -3.70
C ALA A 705 21.03 -18.09 -5.23
N ARG A 706 21.11 -17.01 -6.01
CA ARG A 706 21.01 -17.04 -7.48
C ARG A 706 22.24 -17.64 -8.16
N ARG A 707 23.42 -17.62 -7.52
CA ARG A 707 24.59 -18.38 -8.01
C ARG A 707 24.35 -19.88 -8.00
N VAL A 708 23.63 -20.40 -7.01
CA VAL A 708 23.33 -21.83 -6.88
C VAL A 708 22.10 -22.21 -7.71
N GLN A 709 21.05 -21.40 -7.64
CA GLN A 709 19.74 -21.70 -8.22
C GLN A 709 19.62 -21.29 -9.69
N GLY A 710 20.50 -20.44 -10.19
CA GLY A 710 20.35 -19.74 -11.47
C GLY A 710 19.52 -18.46 -11.34
N VAL A 711 19.72 -17.56 -12.31
CA VAL A 711 19.01 -16.30 -12.45
C VAL A 711 17.57 -16.57 -12.91
N PRO A 712 16.55 -16.11 -12.17
CA PRO A 712 15.16 -16.27 -12.57
C PRO A 712 14.81 -15.32 -13.73
N LEU A 713 14.22 -15.84 -14.80
CA LEU A 713 13.70 -15.04 -15.91
C LEU A 713 12.19 -15.19 -16.01
N ASP A 714 11.47 -14.07 -16.05
CA ASP A 714 10.05 -14.09 -16.39
C ASP A 714 9.85 -14.45 -17.87
N ALA A 715 8.66 -14.95 -18.21
CA ALA A 715 8.34 -15.42 -19.56
C ALA A 715 8.58 -14.36 -20.66
N GLY A 716 8.28 -13.08 -20.36
CA GLY A 716 8.46 -11.98 -21.30
C GLY A 716 9.93 -11.68 -21.55
N THR A 717 10.72 -11.59 -20.48
CA THR A 717 12.18 -11.41 -20.58
C THR A 717 12.82 -12.58 -21.31
N HIS A 718 12.48 -13.83 -20.95
CA HIS A 718 13.03 -15.02 -21.61
C HIS A 718 12.71 -15.07 -23.12
N ALA A 719 11.47 -14.78 -23.51
CA ALA A 719 11.07 -14.72 -24.92
C ALA A 719 11.84 -13.64 -25.70
N ALA A 720 11.99 -12.44 -25.12
CA ALA A 720 12.74 -11.35 -25.74
C ALA A 720 14.22 -11.71 -25.95
N LEU A 721 14.84 -12.41 -25.00
CA LEU A 721 16.22 -12.87 -25.10
C LEU A 721 16.38 -13.98 -26.14
N ARG A 722 15.45 -14.94 -26.22
CA ARG A 722 15.46 -15.96 -27.28
C ARG A 722 15.35 -15.34 -28.67
N GLN A 723 14.39 -14.43 -28.86
CA GLN A 723 14.21 -13.72 -30.13
C GLN A 723 15.44 -12.88 -30.49
N LEU A 724 16.08 -12.24 -29.51
CA LEU A 724 17.35 -11.56 -29.73
C LEU A 724 18.43 -12.53 -30.21
N GLY A 725 18.61 -13.65 -29.51
CA GLY A 725 19.58 -14.68 -29.85
C GLY A 725 19.39 -15.25 -31.25
N GLU A 726 18.15 -15.53 -31.64
CA GLU A 726 17.81 -15.97 -33.00
C GLU A 726 18.18 -14.91 -34.05
N ARG A 727 17.85 -13.64 -33.81
CA ARG A 727 18.15 -12.53 -34.74
C ARG A 727 19.65 -12.33 -34.97
N VAL A 728 20.48 -12.51 -33.94
CA VAL A 728 21.94 -12.32 -34.02
C VAL A 728 22.72 -13.61 -34.29
N GLY A 729 22.03 -14.73 -34.49
CA GLY A 729 22.67 -16.03 -34.74
C GLY A 729 23.42 -16.61 -33.53
N ARG A 730 22.97 -16.27 -32.31
CA ARG A 730 23.46 -16.78 -31.02
C ARG A 730 22.27 -17.25 -30.18
N PRO A 731 21.63 -18.38 -30.51
CA PRO A 731 20.47 -18.86 -29.76
C PRO A 731 20.83 -19.11 -28.29
N LEU A 732 19.94 -18.72 -27.36
CA LEU A 732 20.13 -18.98 -25.93
C LEU A 732 19.98 -20.49 -25.67
N GLY A 733 21.12 -21.17 -25.48
CA GLY A 733 21.24 -22.63 -25.52
C GLY A 733 21.20 -23.35 -24.17
N VAL A 734 20.20 -23.09 -23.31
CA VAL A 734 20.13 -23.73 -21.98
C VAL A 734 18.85 -24.54 -21.80
N PRO A 735 18.93 -25.82 -21.34
CA PRO A 735 17.75 -26.61 -21.01
C PRO A 735 17.00 -25.95 -19.84
N ALA A 736 15.71 -25.72 -20.00
CA ALA A 736 14.83 -25.31 -18.91
C ALA A 736 14.95 -26.34 -17.78
N ARG A 737 15.34 -25.90 -16.58
CA ARG A 737 15.27 -26.69 -15.35
C ARG A 737 14.06 -26.29 -14.55
#